data_AF-A0A840VHY5-F1
#
_entry.id   AF-A0A840VHY5-F1
#
_cell.length_a   1.000
_cell.length_b   1.000
_cell.length_c   1.000
_cell.angle_alpha   90.00
_cell.angle_beta   90.00
_cell.angle_gamma   90.00
#
_symmetry.space_group_name_H-M   'P 1'
#
loop_
_entity.id
_entity.type
_entity.pdbx_description
1 polymer ?
#
loop_
_entity_poly.entity_id
_entity_poly.type
_entity_poly.pdbx_seq_one_letter_code
_entity_poly.pdbx_strand_id
1 'polypeptide(L)'
;MKVMEGTREEWARIVRPGSRVFIGGGASVPRELVRRFLQAAEGMRDVEVVHIHTLGKVPWVDPRFGENLRTNSFFLTPELGDAVLEGRADYTPASMSEVPRFFSSTVMPVDVALISVSPPDAGGRVSLGVSVDVVRAAVAAARVVVAQVNRRVPRTTGDGGLPVERIDHFIEKDEPLATLARAKKDPLRDKIGAYLAELVDDGSTLQVGLGDAPRLAISALRHHRNLGIHSGLLCDELMDLIRCGAVDHSRKHFMTGKAVVSHAMGSKRLYEFVAECRELEFRTSDWVNEPGIIAMNHKMVAVNGARQIDITGQVMRDAAGHRFHGGIGAQLDFLRGAAGSAGGRPVHVLRSTTEDGSQSRIVASPPEGTVVATGRTDVHYVITEHGVASLRGKSIRERALEMIQIADPRFREELMRGAHARGWVPQFVSVAPTSLAPGDGKSGVTYRRLRLGEEGRSFFLRPLHASDIRRLQEFFYSHSEETVRHRYGYLRESMPADSAFKLVGVDQSRDLALGIFEEIGLGREPVLRAVGRFYRDGGEGAEVAFVVHDETRRMGMAGELFGELASVAKKRGIEEFWASVVPTNLPMIRLFDRFGGKAQRGDGEWEYRLSVASVLRRGRRGHKSAQGGKREQVSVGWFWSETCLLHDGGPGEVENPERYRVLGRALEEAAEDCRATRLKGREATRSELLRCHAAHYLDLVHIDVESLADRLRTGDTAVCGESERVAKWASGAALEGVAAVMDGRVKRAFVAVRPPGHHATADRGMGFCIYNHVALMARHAQEVFGVPRVLIVDWDVHHGNGTQDLFFADPDVFYFSTHEDGIFPFTGAEDETGAGKGAGTTLNVPLPMGAGGREVLAAIENRLVPAMEKFRPGLVLISAGFDALSLDPLGGLKLVPEDFAELTRAVVRIAQRWAEGRVVSVLEGGYDPNGLALAAVAHFKALGEG
;
A
#
# COMPACT_ATOMS: atom_id res chain seq x y z
N MET A 1 34.22 45.26 -5.33
CA MET A 1 32.98 45.81 -5.92
C MET A 1 33.17 47.26 -6.35
N LYS A 2 33.14 47.56 -7.65
CA LYS A 2 33.22 48.92 -8.22
C LYS A 2 31.85 49.38 -8.71
N VAL A 3 31.45 50.61 -8.40
CA VAL A 3 30.21 51.19 -8.94
C VAL A 3 30.33 51.29 -10.45
N MET A 4 29.29 50.86 -11.16
CA MET A 4 29.22 50.87 -12.61
C MET A 4 28.37 52.04 -13.11
N GLU A 5 28.94 52.87 -13.97
CA GLU A 5 28.26 54.02 -14.58
C GLU A 5 27.41 53.58 -15.79
N GLY A 6 27.84 52.52 -16.48
CA GLY A 6 27.11 51.90 -17.59
C GLY A 6 27.42 52.49 -18.96
N THR A 7 28.57 53.13 -19.13
CA THR A 7 29.01 53.70 -20.42
C THR A 7 29.41 52.60 -21.41
N ARG A 8 29.45 52.92 -22.72
CA ARG A 8 29.87 51.96 -23.76
C ARG A 8 31.31 51.52 -23.57
N GLU A 9 32.19 52.42 -23.15
CA GLU A 9 33.62 52.16 -22.89
C GLU A 9 33.83 51.28 -21.65
N GLU A 10 32.97 51.40 -20.64
CA GLU A 10 32.97 50.51 -19.49
C GLU A 10 32.54 49.09 -19.89
N TRP A 11 31.43 48.96 -20.63
CA TRP A 11 30.95 47.67 -21.12
C TRP A 11 31.95 46.97 -22.06
N ALA A 12 32.63 47.70 -22.95
CA ALA A 12 33.66 47.14 -23.84
C ALA A 12 34.86 46.54 -23.11
N ARG A 13 35.14 46.97 -21.87
CA ARG A 13 36.20 46.40 -21.02
C ARG A 13 35.73 45.15 -20.27
N ILE A 14 34.45 45.09 -19.93
CA ILE A 14 33.81 43.97 -19.22
C ILE A 14 33.57 42.81 -20.21
N VAL A 15 32.90 43.10 -21.31
CA VAL A 15 32.44 42.17 -22.34
C VAL A 15 33.34 42.30 -23.57
N ARG A 16 34.23 41.32 -23.74
CA ARG A 16 35.13 41.24 -24.91
C ARG A 16 34.39 40.67 -26.13
N PRO A 17 34.82 40.95 -27.37
CA PRO A 17 34.29 40.25 -28.54
C PRO A 17 34.32 38.73 -28.36
N GLY A 18 33.24 38.03 -28.73
CA GLY A 18 33.10 36.58 -28.57
C GLY A 18 32.78 36.11 -27.14
N SER A 19 32.56 37.02 -26.18
CA SER A 19 32.29 36.61 -24.78
C SER A 19 30.95 35.89 -24.66
N ARG A 20 30.89 34.92 -23.74
CA ARG A 20 29.64 34.35 -23.25
C ARG A 20 29.15 35.07 -22.00
N VAL A 21 28.02 35.76 -22.12
CA VAL A 21 27.37 36.51 -21.04
C VAL A 21 26.19 35.70 -20.51
N PHE A 22 26.28 35.26 -19.25
CA PHE A 22 25.17 34.65 -18.55
C PHE A 22 24.26 35.71 -17.93
N ILE A 23 22.95 35.63 -18.19
CA ILE A 23 21.94 36.48 -17.53
C ILE A 23 21.17 35.63 -16.51
N GLY A 24 21.17 36.10 -15.26
CA GLY A 24 20.44 35.46 -14.16
C GLY A 24 18.95 35.29 -14.46
N GLY A 25 18.42 34.10 -14.16
CA GLY A 25 17.05 33.71 -14.52
C GLY A 25 16.03 33.84 -13.39
N GLY A 26 14.85 33.28 -13.66
CA GLY A 26 13.73 33.18 -12.72
C GLY A 26 13.06 34.51 -12.42
N ALA A 27 12.75 34.75 -11.15
CA ALA A 27 12.10 35.97 -10.68
C ALA A 27 13.07 37.14 -10.47
N SER A 28 14.37 36.84 -10.36
CA SER A 28 15.44 37.79 -10.03
C SER A 28 16.26 38.22 -11.24
N VAL A 29 15.67 38.26 -12.44
CA VAL A 29 16.34 38.81 -13.64
C VAL A 29 16.76 40.26 -13.35
N PRO A 30 18.03 40.64 -13.54
CA PRO A 30 18.53 41.98 -13.21
C PRO A 30 18.14 42.99 -14.31
N ARG A 31 16.88 43.42 -14.31
CA ARG A 31 16.25 44.14 -15.44
C ARG A 31 16.92 45.47 -15.79
N GLU A 32 17.20 46.32 -14.81
CA GLU A 32 17.88 47.58 -15.06
C GLU A 32 19.32 47.35 -15.55
N LEU A 33 20.02 46.35 -15.02
CA LEU A 33 21.36 46.00 -15.49
C LEU A 33 21.33 45.50 -16.94
N VAL A 34 20.36 44.64 -17.28
CA VAL A 34 20.11 44.18 -18.66
C VAL A 34 19.78 45.36 -19.57
N ARG A 35 18.97 46.34 -19.11
CA ARG A 35 18.66 47.54 -19.88
C ARG A 35 19.94 48.32 -20.23
N ARG A 36 20.85 48.51 -19.27
CA ARG A 36 22.14 49.17 -19.49
C ARG A 36 23.07 48.36 -20.39
N PHE A 37 23.10 47.04 -20.24
CA PHE A 37 23.82 46.13 -21.13
C PHE A 37 23.37 46.30 -22.59
N LEU A 38 22.05 46.31 -22.82
CA LEU A 38 21.48 46.46 -24.16
C LEU A 38 21.71 47.85 -24.79
N GLN A 39 21.79 48.91 -23.98
CA GLN A 39 22.17 50.24 -24.47
C GLN A 39 23.61 50.29 -25.02
N ALA A 40 24.47 49.38 -24.57
CA ALA A 40 25.83 49.23 -25.05
C ALA A 40 26.00 48.13 -26.12
N ALA A 41 24.93 47.37 -26.43
CA ALA A 41 25.02 46.20 -27.30
C ALA A 41 25.47 46.52 -28.73
N GLU A 42 25.13 47.68 -29.30
CA GLU A 42 25.59 48.10 -30.63
C GLU A 42 27.12 48.11 -30.79
N GLY A 43 27.87 48.24 -29.69
CA GLY A 43 29.34 48.18 -29.68
C GLY A 43 29.91 46.77 -29.50
N MET A 44 29.07 45.76 -29.30
CA MET A 44 29.48 44.38 -29.03
C MET A 44 29.58 43.57 -30.33
N ARG A 45 30.43 42.54 -30.33
CA ARG A 45 30.66 41.69 -31.50
C ARG A 45 30.62 40.23 -31.07
N ASP A 46 29.75 39.46 -31.72
CA ASP A 46 29.63 38.01 -31.54
C ASP A 46 29.43 37.58 -30.07
N VAL A 47 28.68 38.36 -29.28
CA VAL A 47 28.46 38.05 -27.87
C VAL A 47 27.34 37.02 -27.75
N GLU A 48 27.63 35.89 -27.11
CA GLU A 48 26.61 34.87 -26.82
C GLU A 48 25.93 35.18 -25.47
N VAL A 49 24.61 35.34 -25.47
CA VAL A 49 23.81 35.53 -24.27
C VAL A 49 23.19 34.21 -23.84
N VAL A 50 23.65 33.68 -22.70
CA VAL A 50 23.19 32.40 -22.15
C VAL A 50 22.28 32.62 -20.96
N HIS A 51 21.15 31.92 -20.90
CA HIS A 51 20.26 32.00 -19.75
C HIS A 51 19.34 30.76 -19.62
N ILE A 52 18.64 30.70 -18.49
CA ILE A 52 17.57 29.72 -18.22
C ILE A 52 16.19 30.39 -18.29
N HIS A 53 15.13 29.74 -17.79
CA HIS A 53 13.78 30.30 -17.75
C HIS A 53 13.75 31.66 -17.02
N THR A 54 13.13 32.67 -17.63
CA THR A 54 12.98 34.03 -17.08
C THR A 54 11.51 34.41 -16.90
N LEU A 55 11.17 35.09 -15.80
CA LEU A 55 9.87 35.73 -15.65
C LEU A 55 9.88 37.15 -16.21
N GLY A 56 9.16 37.36 -17.32
CA GLY A 56 9.04 38.65 -18.00
C GLY A 56 9.46 38.61 -19.47
N LYS A 57 9.66 39.80 -20.05
CA LYS A 57 10.15 39.96 -21.42
C LYS A 57 11.62 39.59 -21.53
N VAL A 58 12.03 39.17 -22.72
CA VAL A 58 13.41 38.78 -23.05
C VAL A 58 13.99 39.79 -24.06
N PRO A 59 14.24 41.05 -23.67
CA PRO A 59 14.53 42.13 -24.63
C PRO A 59 15.84 41.96 -25.41
N TRP A 60 16.74 41.07 -24.98
CA TRP A 60 18.00 40.79 -25.66
C TRP A 60 17.84 39.91 -26.91
N VAL A 61 16.66 39.33 -27.15
CA VAL A 61 16.36 38.58 -28.39
C VAL A 61 15.72 39.46 -29.48
N ASP A 62 15.56 40.76 -29.22
CA ASP A 62 15.06 41.72 -30.21
C ASP A 62 15.96 41.71 -31.46
N PRO A 63 15.40 41.57 -32.68
CA PRO A 63 16.17 41.51 -33.92
C PRO A 63 17.16 42.66 -34.11
N ARG A 64 16.91 43.83 -33.50
CA ARG A 64 17.82 44.98 -33.57
C ARG A 64 19.22 44.69 -33.02
N PHE A 65 19.37 43.67 -32.18
CA PHE A 65 20.65 43.28 -31.60
C PHE A 65 21.27 42.08 -32.30
N GLY A 66 20.65 41.54 -33.36
CA GLY A 66 21.05 40.27 -33.98
C GLY A 66 22.46 40.26 -34.61
N GLU A 67 23.00 41.44 -34.98
CA GLU A 67 24.39 41.56 -35.47
C GLU A 67 25.41 41.57 -34.32
N ASN A 68 24.98 41.81 -33.09
CA ASN A 68 25.84 41.97 -31.92
C ASN A 68 25.74 40.79 -30.95
N LEU A 69 24.52 40.29 -30.76
CA LEU A 69 24.15 39.31 -29.74
C LEU A 69 23.54 38.06 -30.37
N ARG A 70 24.01 36.90 -29.92
CA ARG A 70 23.38 35.60 -30.19
C ARG A 70 22.80 35.03 -28.92
N THR A 71 21.48 34.83 -28.84
CA THR A 71 20.85 34.26 -27.65
C THR A 71 20.87 32.74 -27.70
N ASN A 72 21.33 32.07 -26.64
CA ASN A 72 21.26 30.62 -26.48
C ASN A 72 20.64 30.28 -25.12
N SER A 73 19.50 29.58 -25.11
CA SER A 73 18.76 29.30 -23.88
C SER A 73 18.67 27.80 -23.59
N PHE A 74 18.69 27.44 -22.30
CA PHE A 74 18.36 26.09 -21.83
C PHE A 74 16.84 25.89 -21.61
N PHE A 75 16.06 26.97 -21.64
CA PHE A 75 14.62 26.91 -21.46
C PHE A 75 13.91 28.04 -22.20
N LEU A 76 12.96 27.70 -23.06
CA LEU A 76 12.30 28.67 -23.93
C LEU A 76 11.03 29.24 -23.32
N THR A 77 10.86 30.56 -23.45
CA THR A 77 9.56 31.23 -23.37
C THR A 77 8.89 31.20 -24.75
N PRO A 78 7.60 31.54 -24.89
CA PRO A 78 6.95 31.61 -26.20
C PRO A 78 7.70 32.48 -27.22
N GLU A 79 8.13 33.68 -26.79
CA GLU A 79 8.92 34.65 -27.59
C GLU A 79 10.26 34.06 -28.05
N LEU A 80 10.95 33.31 -27.19
CA LEU A 80 12.19 32.63 -27.56
C LEU A 80 11.94 31.45 -28.49
N GLY A 81 10.83 30.74 -28.33
CA GLY A 81 10.43 29.67 -29.24
C GLY A 81 10.21 30.18 -30.68
N ASP A 82 9.60 31.37 -30.84
CA ASP A 82 9.52 32.07 -32.13
C ASP A 82 10.91 32.40 -32.66
N ALA A 83 11.77 32.98 -31.83
CA ALA A 83 13.12 33.35 -32.23
C ALA A 83 13.97 32.16 -32.67
N VAL A 84 13.86 31.00 -32.03
CA VAL A 84 14.55 29.77 -32.44
C VAL A 84 14.03 29.28 -33.79
N LEU A 85 12.71 29.27 -34.00
CA LEU A 85 12.12 28.88 -35.28
C LEU A 85 12.55 29.78 -36.44
N GLU A 86 12.73 31.07 -36.17
CA GLU A 86 13.19 32.06 -37.14
C GLU A 86 14.73 32.04 -37.32
N GLY A 87 15.45 31.18 -36.60
CA GLY A 87 16.91 31.10 -36.66
C GLY A 87 17.64 32.24 -35.95
N ARG A 88 16.94 33.08 -35.17
CA ARG A 88 17.50 34.23 -34.43
C ARG A 88 18.04 33.89 -33.03
N ALA A 89 17.68 32.74 -32.48
CA ALA A 89 18.19 32.23 -31.21
C ALA A 89 18.50 30.73 -31.29
N ASP A 90 19.25 30.24 -30.31
CA ASP A 90 19.60 28.84 -30.13
C ASP A 90 18.90 28.25 -28.90
N TYR A 91 18.65 26.94 -28.97
CA TYR A 91 18.17 26.13 -27.85
C TYR A 91 19.19 25.03 -27.55
N THR A 92 19.78 25.06 -26.36
CA THR A 92 20.66 23.99 -25.87
C THR A 92 19.87 23.07 -24.95
N PRO A 93 19.56 21.83 -25.35
CA PRO A 93 18.85 20.88 -24.48
C PRO A 93 19.76 20.39 -23.35
N ALA A 94 19.33 20.55 -22.10
CA ALA A 94 20.04 20.02 -20.94
C ALA A 94 19.08 19.76 -19.76
N SER A 95 19.35 18.71 -18.99
CA SER A 95 18.73 18.53 -17.66
C SER A 95 19.22 19.63 -16.72
N MET A 96 18.38 20.08 -15.78
CA MET A 96 18.78 21.13 -14.83
C MET A 96 19.91 20.68 -13.88
N SER A 97 20.07 19.38 -13.66
CA SER A 97 21.20 18.80 -12.93
C SER A 97 22.54 18.97 -13.67
N GLU A 98 22.53 19.06 -15.01
CA GLU A 98 23.73 19.11 -15.86
C GLU A 98 24.20 20.54 -16.14
N VAL A 99 23.28 21.51 -16.22
CA VAL A 99 23.61 22.90 -16.59
C VAL A 99 24.73 23.50 -15.71
N PRO A 100 24.75 23.36 -14.38
CA PRO A 100 25.87 23.82 -13.56
C PRO A 100 27.21 23.20 -13.95
N ARG A 101 27.22 21.91 -14.34
CA ARG A 101 28.44 21.19 -14.77
C ARG A 101 28.96 21.70 -16.10
N PHE A 102 28.09 22.18 -17.00
CA PHE A 102 28.52 22.82 -18.24
C PHE A 102 29.29 24.11 -17.97
N PHE A 103 28.86 24.89 -16.98
CA PHE A 103 29.54 26.13 -16.58
C PHE A 103 30.86 25.87 -15.85
N SER A 104 30.89 24.87 -14.96
CA SER A 104 32.10 24.55 -14.19
C SER A 104 33.14 23.75 -14.98
N SER A 105 32.79 23.22 -16.16
CA SER A 105 33.69 22.53 -17.08
C SER A 105 34.05 23.42 -18.27
N THR A 106 34.86 22.91 -19.20
CA THR A 106 35.21 23.60 -20.44
C THR A 106 34.14 23.45 -21.53
N VAL A 107 32.97 22.85 -21.23
CA VAL A 107 31.89 22.62 -22.20
C VAL A 107 31.19 23.91 -22.58
N MET A 108 30.83 24.74 -21.60
CA MET A 108 30.21 26.05 -21.83
C MET A 108 30.77 27.10 -20.86
N PRO A 109 32.01 27.58 -21.08
CA PRO A 109 32.65 28.55 -20.20
C PRO A 109 31.86 29.87 -20.19
N VAL A 110 31.65 30.43 -18.99
CA VAL A 110 30.96 31.72 -18.80
C VAL A 110 32.02 32.82 -18.59
N ASP A 111 31.99 33.88 -19.40
CA ASP A 111 32.92 35.00 -19.26
C ASP A 111 32.39 36.06 -18.29
N VAL A 112 31.12 36.39 -18.42
CA VAL A 112 30.48 37.46 -17.64
C VAL A 112 29.15 36.96 -17.09
N ALA A 113 28.88 37.15 -15.80
CA ALA A 113 27.58 36.87 -15.21
C ALA A 113 26.89 38.17 -14.78
N LEU A 114 25.68 38.40 -15.30
CA LEU A 114 24.80 39.50 -14.90
C LEU A 114 23.74 38.95 -13.93
N ILE A 115 23.78 39.38 -12.67
CA ILE A 115 22.92 38.83 -11.61
C ILE A 115 22.21 39.92 -10.81
N SER A 116 21.15 39.54 -10.08
CA SER A 116 20.51 40.40 -9.08
C SER A 116 20.80 39.85 -7.69
N VAL A 117 21.11 40.73 -6.74
CA VAL A 117 21.44 40.35 -5.35
C VAL A 117 20.81 41.29 -4.33
N SER A 118 20.67 40.84 -3.10
CA SER A 118 20.37 41.72 -1.97
C SER A 118 21.52 42.71 -1.72
N PRO A 119 21.28 43.82 -0.98
CA PRO A 119 22.37 44.61 -0.39
C PRO A 119 23.31 43.73 0.45
N PRO A 120 24.57 44.12 0.71
CA PRO A 120 25.45 43.43 1.64
C PRO A 120 24.91 43.53 3.08
N ASP A 121 25.18 42.52 3.91
CA ASP A 121 24.89 42.55 5.35
C ASP A 121 26.10 43.10 6.11
N ALA A 122 25.99 43.16 7.44
CA ALA A 122 27.08 43.58 8.31
C ALA A 122 28.35 42.73 8.17
N GLY A 123 28.24 41.48 7.68
CA GLY A 123 29.36 40.59 7.41
C GLY A 123 29.87 40.67 5.97
N GLY A 124 29.44 41.65 5.18
CA GLY A 124 29.87 41.80 3.78
C GLY A 124 29.29 40.73 2.85
N ARG A 125 28.19 40.06 3.21
CA ARG A 125 27.56 39.02 2.38
C ARG A 125 26.28 39.52 1.71
N VAL A 126 26.16 39.20 0.42
CA VAL A 126 24.94 39.40 -0.37
C VAL A 126 24.22 38.06 -0.58
N SER A 127 22.98 38.10 -1.05
CA SER A 127 22.16 36.93 -1.35
C SER A 127 21.67 36.96 -2.80
N LEU A 128 21.76 35.84 -3.52
CA LEU A 128 21.09 35.59 -4.81
C LEU A 128 19.55 35.51 -4.66
N GLY A 129 19.07 35.33 -3.44
CA GLY A 129 17.66 35.28 -3.09
C GLY A 129 16.95 34.08 -3.72
N VAL A 130 15.94 34.35 -4.54
CA VAL A 130 15.03 33.32 -5.07
C VAL A 130 15.56 32.60 -6.32
N SER A 131 16.75 32.95 -6.82
CA SER A 131 17.35 32.32 -8.02
C SER A 131 18.76 31.82 -7.69
N VAL A 132 18.87 30.73 -6.90
CA VAL A 132 20.17 30.10 -6.60
C VAL A 132 20.56 29.14 -7.72
N ASP A 133 19.70 28.15 -7.96
CA ASP A 133 19.66 27.25 -9.12
C ASP A 133 21.01 27.04 -9.86
N VAL A 134 21.09 27.45 -11.12
CA VAL A 134 22.32 27.44 -11.93
C VAL A 134 23.06 28.77 -11.84
N VAL A 135 22.39 29.84 -11.38
CA VAL A 135 22.99 31.17 -11.23
C VAL A 135 24.21 31.12 -10.32
N ARG A 136 24.14 30.36 -9.23
CA ARG A 136 25.28 30.17 -8.31
C ARG A 136 26.50 29.58 -9.01
N ALA A 137 26.30 28.63 -9.91
CA ALA A 137 27.36 27.99 -10.69
C ALA A 137 27.90 28.92 -11.77
N ALA A 138 27.03 29.67 -12.46
CA ALA A 138 27.46 30.68 -13.43
C ALA A 138 28.31 31.78 -12.75
N VAL A 139 27.93 32.22 -11.55
CA VAL A 139 28.73 33.14 -10.73
C VAL A 139 30.05 32.50 -10.32
N ALA A 140 30.11 31.21 -10.03
CA ALA A 140 31.39 30.56 -9.71
C ALA A 140 32.32 30.51 -10.93
N ALA A 141 31.77 30.21 -12.12
CA ALA A 141 32.53 30.07 -13.36
C ALA A 141 32.94 31.40 -14.01
N ALA A 142 32.15 32.46 -13.85
CA ALA A 142 32.33 33.71 -14.57
C ALA A 142 33.67 34.40 -14.27
N ARG A 143 34.38 34.86 -15.30
CA ARG A 143 35.58 35.71 -15.11
C ARG A 143 35.22 37.06 -14.48
N VAL A 144 34.08 37.63 -14.86
CA VAL A 144 33.57 38.91 -14.34
C VAL A 144 32.13 38.78 -13.87
N VAL A 145 31.82 39.24 -12.67
CA VAL A 145 30.46 39.26 -12.11
C VAL A 145 29.99 40.70 -11.97
N VAL A 146 28.87 41.01 -12.62
CA VAL A 146 28.21 42.31 -12.55
C VAL A 146 26.85 42.14 -11.88
N ALA A 147 26.61 42.86 -10.78
CA ALA A 147 25.41 42.69 -9.97
C ALA A 147 24.50 43.92 -9.97
N GLN A 148 23.20 43.71 -10.07
CA GLN A 148 22.20 44.68 -9.64
C GLN A 148 21.89 44.45 -8.16
N VAL A 149 22.27 45.41 -7.31
CA VAL A 149 21.91 45.42 -5.90
C VAL A 149 20.48 45.93 -5.75
N ASN A 150 19.59 45.08 -5.25
CA ASN A 150 18.15 45.32 -5.14
C ASN A 150 17.64 44.90 -3.75
N ARG A 151 17.16 45.85 -2.95
CA ARG A 151 16.58 45.64 -1.60
C ARG A 151 15.37 44.73 -1.59
N ARG A 152 14.73 44.48 -2.74
CA ARG A 152 13.58 43.58 -2.88
C ARG A 152 13.97 42.11 -3.06
N VAL A 153 15.25 41.80 -3.27
CA VAL A 153 15.76 40.42 -3.29
C VAL A 153 15.80 39.90 -1.85
N PRO A 154 15.03 38.85 -1.49
CA PRO A 154 15.04 38.30 -0.15
C PRO A 154 16.37 37.61 0.13
N ARG A 155 16.76 37.57 1.41
CA ARG A 155 17.90 36.76 1.85
C ARG A 155 17.47 35.32 2.06
N THR A 156 18.22 34.39 1.48
CA THR A 156 17.95 32.95 1.59
C THR A 156 19.10 32.24 2.31
N THR A 157 18.77 31.13 2.95
CA THR A 157 19.69 30.17 3.57
C THR A 157 20.20 29.17 2.53
N GLY A 158 21.33 28.52 2.83
CA GLY A 158 22.00 27.59 1.92
C GLY A 158 23.00 28.27 0.97
N ASP A 159 23.04 27.83 -0.28
CA ASP A 159 24.06 28.21 -1.28
C ASP A 159 23.84 29.59 -1.91
N GLY A 160 22.77 30.30 -1.53
CA GLY A 160 22.42 31.61 -2.08
C GLY A 160 23.33 32.76 -1.62
N GLY A 161 24.08 32.58 -0.53
CA GLY A 161 24.94 33.63 0.03
C GLY A 161 26.29 33.75 -0.69
N LEU A 162 26.70 34.97 -1.03
CA LEU A 162 27.98 35.28 -1.68
C LEU A 162 28.77 36.35 -0.90
N PRO A 163 30.11 36.23 -0.84
CA PRO A 163 30.96 37.35 -0.39
C PRO A 163 30.88 38.51 -1.40
N VAL A 164 30.80 39.75 -0.93
CA VAL A 164 30.73 40.95 -1.80
C VAL A 164 31.96 41.08 -2.71
N GLU A 165 33.09 40.49 -2.31
CA GLU A 165 34.34 40.42 -3.07
C GLU A 165 34.18 39.60 -4.35
N ARG A 166 33.18 38.72 -4.43
CA ARG A 166 32.88 37.98 -5.66
C ARG A 166 32.32 38.87 -6.76
N ILE A 167 31.81 40.06 -6.42
CA ILE A 167 31.21 41.02 -7.35
C ILE A 167 32.27 42.05 -7.79
N ASP A 168 32.57 42.03 -9.08
CA ASP A 168 33.53 42.95 -9.69
C ASP A 168 32.92 44.34 -9.87
N HIS A 169 31.70 44.40 -10.44
CA HIS A 169 30.98 45.63 -10.75
C HIS A 169 29.54 45.57 -10.24
N PHE A 170 28.96 46.72 -9.88
CA PHE A 170 27.56 46.76 -9.47
C PHE A 170 26.83 48.04 -9.84
N ILE A 171 25.51 47.93 -9.92
CA ILE A 171 24.58 49.07 -9.90
C ILE A 171 23.62 48.93 -8.74
N GLU A 172 23.11 50.04 -8.21
CA GLU A 172 22.02 50.03 -7.24
C GLU A 172 20.71 50.39 -7.92
N LYS A 173 19.75 49.47 -7.87
CA LYS A 173 18.40 49.73 -8.35
C LYS A 173 17.40 48.79 -7.69
N ASP A 174 16.51 49.39 -6.90
CA ASP A 174 15.39 48.70 -6.30
C ASP A 174 14.25 48.54 -7.32
N GLU A 175 13.86 47.29 -7.59
CA GLU A 175 12.75 46.94 -8.48
C GLU A 175 11.97 45.75 -7.90
N PRO A 176 10.64 45.72 -8.05
CA PRO A 176 9.87 44.53 -7.68
C PRO A 176 10.35 43.30 -8.45
N LEU A 177 10.49 42.17 -7.74
CA LEU A 177 10.76 40.89 -8.39
C LEU A 177 9.59 40.50 -9.29
N ALA A 178 9.89 39.84 -10.41
CA ALA A 178 8.87 39.39 -11.34
C ALA A 178 7.98 38.33 -10.68
N THR A 179 6.66 38.45 -10.85
CA THR A 179 5.70 37.54 -10.24
C THR A 179 5.11 36.59 -11.27
N LEU A 180 4.87 35.35 -10.87
CA LEU A 180 4.09 34.37 -11.62
C LEU A 180 2.65 34.38 -11.09
N ALA A 181 1.69 34.49 -12.01
CA ALA A 181 0.28 34.42 -11.64
C ALA A 181 -0.06 33.06 -11.02
N ARG A 182 -1.00 33.06 -10.08
CA ARG A 182 -1.59 31.81 -9.59
C ARG A 182 -2.37 31.13 -10.70
N ALA A 183 -2.29 29.81 -10.72
CA ALA A 183 -3.06 29.01 -11.65
C ALA A 183 -4.56 29.24 -11.39
N LYS A 184 -5.33 29.45 -12.47
CA LYS A 184 -6.79 29.65 -12.36
C LYS A 184 -7.45 28.34 -11.94
N LYS A 185 -8.47 28.42 -11.08
CA LYS A 185 -9.29 27.26 -10.71
C LYS A 185 -9.91 26.64 -11.95
N ASP A 186 -9.90 25.32 -12.00
CA ASP A 186 -10.44 24.52 -13.10
C ASP A 186 -11.03 23.23 -12.49
N PRO A 187 -12.36 23.02 -12.57
CA PRO A 187 -13.00 21.84 -12.01
C PRO A 187 -12.47 20.51 -12.54
N LEU A 188 -11.94 20.47 -13.77
CA LEU A 188 -11.33 19.26 -14.33
C LEU A 188 -9.98 18.98 -13.66
N ARG A 189 -9.20 20.03 -13.38
CA ARG A 189 -7.93 19.90 -12.64
C ARG A 189 -8.15 19.63 -11.15
N ASP A 190 -9.26 20.07 -10.58
CA ASP A 190 -9.65 19.69 -9.21
C ASP A 190 -9.87 18.17 -9.11
N LYS A 191 -10.47 17.54 -10.15
CA LYS A 191 -10.58 16.06 -10.22
C LYS A 191 -9.21 15.38 -10.34
N ILE A 192 -8.31 15.92 -11.14
CA ILE A 192 -6.91 15.43 -11.24
C ILE A 192 -6.24 15.48 -9.86
N GLY A 193 -6.41 16.60 -9.13
CA GLY A 193 -5.89 16.75 -7.78
C GLY A 193 -6.49 15.75 -6.79
N ALA A 194 -7.78 15.44 -6.89
CA ALA A 194 -8.42 14.41 -6.06
C ALA A 194 -7.80 13.02 -6.31
N TYR A 195 -7.56 12.64 -7.56
CA TYR A 195 -6.86 11.38 -7.86
C TYR A 195 -5.41 11.38 -7.37
N LEU A 196 -4.71 12.51 -7.47
CA LEU A 196 -3.37 12.63 -6.90
C LEU A 196 -3.38 12.47 -5.38
N ALA A 197 -4.35 13.07 -4.68
CA ALA A 197 -4.50 12.95 -3.23
C ALA A 197 -4.69 11.51 -2.77
N GLU A 198 -5.47 10.71 -3.50
CA GLU A 198 -5.62 9.28 -3.21
C GLU A 198 -4.31 8.49 -3.42
N LEU A 199 -3.40 8.99 -4.27
CA LEU A 199 -2.10 8.39 -4.56
C LEU A 199 -0.99 8.88 -3.60
N VAL A 200 -1.19 9.93 -2.81
CA VAL A 200 -0.15 10.44 -1.90
C VAL A 200 -0.40 9.89 -0.50
N ASP A 201 0.65 9.39 0.16
CA ASP A 201 0.54 8.96 1.57
C ASP A 201 1.01 10.08 2.50
N ASP A 202 0.51 10.11 3.73
CA ASP A 202 1.11 10.92 4.79
C ASP A 202 2.59 10.57 4.98
N GLY A 203 3.39 11.60 5.29
CA GLY A 203 4.85 11.48 5.37
C GLY A 203 5.59 11.50 4.03
N SER A 204 4.91 11.68 2.89
CA SER A 204 5.56 11.76 1.56
C SER A 204 6.39 13.03 1.39
N THR A 205 7.45 12.96 0.57
CA THR A 205 8.26 14.14 0.19
C THR A 205 7.87 14.60 -1.22
N LEU A 206 7.58 15.89 -1.38
CA LEU A 206 7.00 16.43 -2.62
C LEU A 206 8.01 17.16 -3.49
N GLN A 207 7.87 16.96 -4.81
CA GLN A 207 8.33 17.85 -5.87
C GLN A 207 7.17 18.22 -6.81
N VAL A 208 7.18 19.46 -7.30
CA VAL A 208 6.20 19.95 -8.28
C VAL A 208 6.88 20.65 -9.47
N GLY A 209 6.38 20.41 -10.67
CA GLY A 209 6.80 21.10 -11.90
C GLY A 209 6.16 22.49 -12.06
N LEU A 210 6.67 23.29 -13.00
CA LEU A 210 6.28 24.69 -13.22
C LEU A 210 4.84 24.89 -13.77
N GLY A 211 4.29 23.90 -14.47
CA GLY A 211 2.99 24.05 -15.15
C GLY A 211 1.79 24.19 -14.21
N ASP A 212 0.69 24.76 -14.71
CA ASP A 212 -0.52 24.93 -13.90
C ASP A 212 -1.12 23.62 -13.41
N ALA A 213 -1.12 22.58 -14.26
CA ALA A 213 -1.69 21.27 -13.91
C ALA A 213 -1.03 20.64 -12.67
N PRO A 214 0.31 20.45 -12.61
CA PRO A 214 0.96 19.91 -11.42
C PRO A 214 0.79 20.82 -10.18
N ARG A 215 0.87 22.15 -10.35
CA ARG A 215 0.68 23.10 -9.24
C ARG A 215 -0.72 23.07 -8.65
N LEU A 216 -1.76 23.00 -9.47
CA LEU A 216 -3.14 22.86 -8.99
C LEU A 216 -3.39 21.50 -8.37
N ALA A 217 -2.84 20.42 -8.96
CA ALA A 217 -3.04 19.07 -8.44
C ALA A 217 -2.54 18.92 -6.98
N ILE A 218 -1.36 19.47 -6.65
CA ILE A 218 -0.82 19.40 -5.27
C ILE A 218 -1.65 20.19 -4.26
N SER A 219 -2.49 21.14 -4.69
CA SER A 219 -3.36 21.90 -3.78
C SER A 219 -4.42 21.02 -3.11
N ALA A 220 -4.74 19.86 -3.69
CA ALA A 220 -5.62 18.85 -3.09
C ALA A 220 -5.02 18.18 -1.85
N LEU A 221 -3.69 18.31 -1.63
CA LEU A 221 -2.98 17.66 -0.53
C LEU A 221 -3.14 18.38 0.83
N ARG A 222 -3.90 19.48 0.90
CA ARG A 222 -4.08 20.30 2.11
C ARG A 222 -4.54 19.54 3.37
N HIS A 223 -5.13 18.36 3.20
CA HIS A 223 -5.65 17.52 4.29
C HIS A 223 -4.69 16.42 4.72
N HIS A 224 -3.56 16.24 4.04
CA HIS A 224 -2.52 15.29 4.43
C HIS A 224 -1.75 15.82 5.64
N ARG A 225 -0.90 14.95 6.21
CA ARG A 225 -0.07 15.26 7.37
C ARG A 225 1.38 14.86 7.14
N ASN A 226 2.24 15.59 7.82
CA ASN A 226 3.67 15.32 7.93
C ASN A 226 4.42 15.27 6.60
N LEU A 227 3.98 16.01 5.59
CA LEU A 227 4.62 16.04 4.28
C LEU A 227 5.96 16.77 4.31
N GLY A 228 6.83 16.41 3.38
CA GLY A 228 8.14 17.02 3.14
C GLY A 228 8.23 17.75 1.80
N ILE A 229 9.26 18.59 1.62
CA ILE A 229 9.58 19.22 0.33
C ILE A 229 11.05 18.98 -0.01
N HIS A 230 11.28 18.46 -1.21
CA HIS A 230 12.56 18.43 -1.91
C HIS A 230 12.26 18.70 -3.39
N SER A 231 12.32 19.95 -3.81
CA SER A 231 11.78 20.37 -5.12
C SER A 231 12.69 21.41 -5.76
N GLY A 232 13.01 21.28 -7.05
CA GLY A 232 13.74 22.34 -7.75
C GLY A 232 13.05 23.71 -7.61
N LEU A 233 11.73 23.73 -7.72
CA LEU A 233 10.87 24.91 -7.64
C LEU A 233 10.12 25.00 -6.30
N LEU A 234 10.17 26.18 -5.67
CA LEU A 234 9.19 26.62 -4.66
C LEU A 234 8.13 27.51 -5.32
N CYS A 235 6.85 27.20 -5.10
CA CYS A 235 5.72 27.96 -5.64
C CYS A 235 4.69 28.29 -4.56
N ASP A 236 3.70 29.12 -4.93
CA ASP A 236 2.58 29.52 -4.08
C ASP A 236 1.86 28.34 -3.42
N GLU A 237 1.62 27.27 -4.17
CA GLU A 237 0.85 26.12 -3.72
C GLU A 237 1.64 25.28 -2.69
N LEU A 238 2.97 25.15 -2.85
CA LEU A 238 3.82 24.53 -1.83
C LEU A 238 3.88 25.37 -0.55
N MET A 239 4.00 26.71 -0.67
CA MET A 239 3.92 27.62 0.48
C MET A 239 2.58 27.47 1.22
N ASP A 240 1.45 27.35 0.50
CA ASP A 240 0.14 27.18 1.12
C ASP A 240 0.05 25.87 1.91
N LEU A 241 0.66 24.78 1.42
CA LEU A 241 0.72 23.50 2.15
C LEU A 241 1.55 23.57 3.43
N ILE A 242 2.64 24.34 3.44
CA ILE A 242 3.41 24.64 4.66
C ILE A 242 2.52 25.42 5.64
N ARG A 243 1.91 26.52 5.18
CA ARG A 243 1.11 27.41 6.03
C ARG A 243 -0.13 26.75 6.62
N CYS A 244 -0.73 25.78 5.93
CA CYS A 244 -1.88 25.04 6.45
C CYS A 244 -1.48 23.83 7.32
N GLY A 245 -0.19 23.57 7.53
CA GLY A 245 0.33 22.49 8.37
C GLY A 245 0.27 21.10 7.74
N ALA A 246 0.00 20.99 6.43
CA ALA A 246 0.07 19.71 5.74
C ALA A 246 1.53 19.28 5.54
N VAL A 247 2.40 20.26 5.29
CA VAL A 247 3.86 20.10 5.19
C VAL A 247 4.51 20.63 6.46
N ASP A 248 5.29 19.79 7.13
CA ASP A 248 6.05 20.13 8.33
C ASP A 248 7.49 19.56 8.33
N HIS A 249 7.85 18.82 7.27
CA HIS A 249 9.17 18.20 7.07
C HIS A 249 9.61 17.18 8.14
N SER A 250 8.73 16.81 9.07
CA SER A 250 9.03 15.95 10.23
C SER A 250 9.33 14.51 9.85
N ARG A 251 8.78 14.03 8.72
CA ARG A 251 8.96 12.67 8.20
C ARG A 251 9.90 12.57 7.00
N LYS A 252 10.52 13.68 6.59
CA LYS A 252 11.57 13.61 5.56
C LYS A 252 12.72 12.73 6.05
N HIS A 253 13.04 11.70 5.27
CA HIS A 253 14.14 10.79 5.58
C HIS A 253 15.51 11.48 5.45
N PHE A 254 15.64 12.34 4.43
CA PHE A 254 16.86 13.09 4.17
C PHE A 254 16.62 14.59 4.38
N MET A 255 17.55 15.27 5.06
CA MET A 255 17.43 16.67 5.46
C MET A 255 16.11 16.94 6.22
N THR A 256 15.89 16.20 7.31
CA THR A 256 14.71 16.31 8.18
C THR A 256 14.55 17.73 8.73
N GLY A 257 13.31 18.22 8.79
CA GLY A 257 13.02 19.57 9.28
C GLY A 257 13.36 20.71 8.30
N LYS A 258 13.76 20.39 7.06
CA LYS A 258 14.10 21.39 6.03
C LYS A 258 13.32 21.20 4.73
N ALA A 259 12.85 22.31 4.16
CA ALA A 259 12.36 22.38 2.77
C ALA A 259 13.55 22.65 1.84
N VAL A 260 13.95 21.65 1.07
CA VAL A 260 15.06 21.78 0.12
C VAL A 260 14.52 22.28 -1.21
N VAL A 261 15.06 23.41 -1.69
CA VAL A 261 14.67 24.00 -2.97
C VAL A 261 15.86 24.57 -3.76
N SER A 262 15.71 24.86 -5.05
CA SER A 262 16.78 25.53 -5.84
C SER A 262 16.43 26.95 -6.24
N HIS A 263 15.15 27.23 -6.47
CA HIS A 263 14.65 28.56 -6.82
C HIS A 263 13.18 28.70 -6.42
N ALA A 264 12.67 29.94 -6.41
CA ALA A 264 11.27 30.23 -6.14
C ALA A 264 10.66 31.11 -7.25
N MET A 265 9.46 30.76 -7.70
CA MET A 265 8.67 31.54 -8.65
C MET A 265 7.20 31.55 -8.23
N GLY A 266 6.63 32.74 -8.07
CA GLY A 266 5.27 32.87 -7.59
C GLY A 266 4.84 34.31 -7.39
N SER A 267 3.89 34.50 -6.49
CA SER A 267 3.37 35.81 -6.10
C SER A 267 4.33 36.57 -5.19
N LYS A 268 4.07 37.86 -5.00
CA LYS A 268 4.80 38.68 -4.02
C LYS A 268 4.77 38.07 -2.60
N ARG A 269 3.64 37.46 -2.23
CA ARG A 269 3.44 36.79 -0.94
C ARG A 269 4.42 35.61 -0.76
N LEU A 270 4.75 34.91 -1.84
CA LEU A 270 5.75 33.84 -1.79
C LEU A 270 7.14 34.42 -1.46
N TYR A 271 7.53 35.52 -2.08
CA TYR A 271 8.86 36.11 -1.85
C TYR A 271 8.99 36.73 -0.44
N GLU A 272 7.90 37.31 0.08
CA GLU A 272 7.81 37.73 1.48
C GLU A 272 7.95 36.53 2.43
N PHE A 273 7.26 35.43 2.15
CA PHE A 273 7.40 34.19 2.91
C PHE A 273 8.84 33.64 2.89
N VAL A 274 9.51 33.67 1.74
CA VAL A 274 10.90 33.21 1.61
C VAL A 274 11.84 34.00 2.52
N ALA A 275 11.62 35.30 2.70
CA ALA A 275 12.44 36.13 3.57
C ALA A 275 12.28 35.80 5.07
N GLU A 276 11.13 35.28 5.47
CA GLU A 276 10.77 35.01 6.87
C GLU A 276 11.04 33.55 7.28
N CYS A 277 11.02 32.63 6.32
CA CYS A 277 10.96 31.19 6.55
C CYS A 277 12.35 30.54 6.68
N ARG A 278 12.74 30.19 7.93
CA ARG A 278 14.07 29.64 8.25
C ARG A 278 14.25 28.14 7.95
N GLU A 279 13.17 27.41 7.69
CA GLU A 279 13.23 25.99 7.32
C GLU A 279 13.56 25.77 5.84
N LEU A 280 13.47 26.81 5.01
CA LEU A 280 13.92 26.73 3.62
C LEU A 280 15.45 26.54 3.57
N GLU A 281 15.93 25.77 2.60
CA GLU A 281 17.34 25.56 2.29
C GLU A 281 17.48 25.62 0.78
N PHE A 282 18.05 26.71 0.26
CA PHE A 282 18.27 26.88 -1.18
C PHE A 282 19.62 26.28 -1.58
N ARG A 283 19.63 25.36 -2.55
CA ARG A 283 20.85 24.74 -3.07
C ARG A 283 20.94 24.78 -4.59
N THR A 284 22.14 24.56 -5.10
CA THR A 284 22.39 24.55 -6.55
C THR A 284 21.63 23.43 -7.27
N SER A 285 21.30 23.66 -8.55
CA SER A 285 20.46 22.73 -9.32
C SER A 285 21.11 21.35 -9.56
N ASP A 286 22.42 21.27 -9.65
CA ASP A 286 23.20 20.02 -9.76
C ASP A 286 23.21 19.20 -8.47
N TRP A 287 22.78 19.79 -7.34
CA TRP A 287 22.59 19.08 -6.09
C TRP A 287 21.11 18.74 -5.87
N VAL A 288 20.22 19.73 -5.99
CA VAL A 288 18.78 19.53 -5.73
C VAL A 288 18.15 18.54 -6.73
N ASN A 289 18.59 18.61 -7.98
CA ASN A 289 18.03 17.80 -9.07
C ASN A 289 18.87 16.54 -9.35
N GLU A 290 19.87 16.21 -8.55
CA GLU A 290 20.65 14.97 -8.76
C GLU A 290 19.78 13.75 -8.41
N PRO A 291 19.49 12.83 -9.35
CA PRO A 291 18.59 11.70 -9.10
C PRO A 291 18.99 10.85 -7.89
N GLY A 292 20.30 10.65 -7.66
CA GLY A 292 20.81 9.92 -6.50
C GLY A 292 20.47 10.59 -5.16
N ILE A 293 20.50 11.92 -5.10
CA ILE A 293 20.15 12.71 -3.90
C ILE A 293 18.63 12.69 -3.70
N ILE A 294 17.87 12.84 -4.78
CA ILE A 294 16.40 12.78 -4.72
C ILE A 294 15.95 11.42 -4.17
N ALA A 295 16.55 10.33 -4.63
CA ALA A 295 16.23 8.95 -4.22
C ALA A 295 16.51 8.67 -2.72
N MET A 296 17.32 9.48 -2.04
CA MET A 296 17.52 9.36 -0.59
C MET A 296 16.27 9.72 0.21
N ASN A 297 15.31 10.44 -0.35
CA ASN A 297 14.04 10.71 0.32
C ASN A 297 13.11 9.50 0.17
N HIS A 298 12.55 8.99 1.27
CA HIS A 298 11.50 7.98 1.21
C HIS A 298 10.17 8.60 0.74
N LYS A 299 9.36 7.80 0.03
CA LYS A 299 8.05 8.21 -0.51
C LYS A 299 8.15 9.52 -1.31
N MET A 300 9.18 9.66 -2.14
CA MET A 300 9.36 10.83 -2.99
C MET A 300 8.29 10.86 -4.09
N VAL A 301 7.46 11.90 -4.13
CA VAL A 301 6.41 12.09 -5.13
C VAL A 301 6.79 13.25 -6.05
N ALA A 302 7.03 12.95 -7.31
CA ALA A 302 7.44 13.92 -8.33
C ALA A 302 6.28 14.20 -9.30
N VAL A 303 5.64 15.38 -9.18
CA VAL A 303 4.43 15.73 -9.95
C VAL A 303 4.77 16.68 -11.09
N ASN A 304 4.65 16.19 -12.33
CA ASN A 304 5.04 16.91 -13.54
C ASN A 304 3.89 17.01 -14.55
N GLY A 305 3.91 18.07 -15.37
CA GLY A 305 2.93 18.27 -16.43
C GLY A 305 3.40 17.69 -17.77
N ALA A 306 2.46 17.44 -18.68
CA ALA A 306 2.72 17.06 -20.07
C ALA A 306 1.94 17.98 -21.03
N ARG A 307 2.38 18.14 -22.28
CA ARG A 307 1.57 18.73 -23.36
C ARG A 307 0.68 17.67 -24.00
N GLN A 308 1.29 16.56 -24.43
CA GLN A 308 0.60 15.39 -24.94
C GLN A 308 1.30 14.14 -24.41
N ILE A 309 0.57 13.02 -24.34
CA ILE A 309 1.14 11.71 -24.04
C ILE A 309 0.59 10.72 -25.06
N ASP A 310 1.45 9.93 -25.70
CA ASP A 310 0.95 8.90 -26.61
C ASP A 310 0.42 7.68 -25.85
N ILE A 311 -0.36 6.83 -26.53
CA ILE A 311 -0.93 5.61 -25.93
C ILE A 311 0.13 4.59 -25.48
N THR A 312 1.40 4.74 -25.85
CA THR A 312 2.50 3.91 -25.32
C THR A 312 3.11 4.48 -24.03
N GLY A 313 2.75 5.72 -23.68
CA GLY A 313 3.23 6.46 -22.53
C GLY A 313 4.42 7.36 -22.81
N GLN A 314 4.76 7.68 -24.06
CA GLN A 314 5.79 8.69 -24.33
C GLN A 314 5.23 10.09 -24.08
N VAL A 315 6.01 10.94 -23.40
CA VAL A 315 5.54 12.26 -22.99
C VAL A 315 6.17 13.33 -23.86
N MET A 316 5.32 14.16 -24.47
CA MET A 316 5.69 15.36 -25.19
C MET A 316 5.41 16.57 -24.30
N ARG A 317 6.40 17.44 -24.11
CA ARG A 317 6.28 18.60 -23.22
C ARG A 317 6.85 19.88 -23.81
N ASP A 318 8.08 19.82 -24.28
CA ASP A 318 8.87 20.98 -24.68
C ASP A 318 8.77 21.29 -26.18
N ALA A 319 8.14 20.41 -26.97
CA ALA A 319 7.89 20.63 -28.39
C ALA A 319 6.45 20.28 -28.83
N ALA A 320 6.00 20.88 -29.93
CA ALA A 320 4.81 20.50 -30.68
C ALA A 320 5.16 20.57 -32.19
N GLY A 321 5.24 19.40 -32.85
CA GLY A 321 5.91 19.31 -34.14
C GLY A 321 7.36 19.80 -34.03
N HIS A 322 7.79 20.60 -34.99
CA HIS A 322 9.14 21.18 -35.03
C HIS A 322 9.32 22.42 -34.13
N ARG A 323 8.26 22.89 -33.45
CA ARG A 323 8.32 24.08 -32.60
C ARG A 323 8.60 23.74 -31.15
N PHE A 324 9.64 24.34 -30.59
CA PHE A 324 9.95 24.26 -29.16
C PHE A 324 9.20 25.35 -28.35
N HIS A 325 8.68 24.99 -27.19
CA HIS A 325 7.84 25.83 -26.31
C HIS A 325 8.34 25.90 -24.86
N GLY A 326 9.46 25.24 -24.54
CA GLY A 326 9.98 25.12 -23.18
C GLY A 326 11.42 24.62 -23.16
N GLY A 327 11.78 23.88 -22.13
CA GLY A 327 13.02 23.10 -22.09
C GLY A 327 12.84 21.80 -21.31
N ILE A 328 13.83 20.91 -21.40
CA ILE A 328 13.87 19.62 -20.68
C ILE A 328 13.61 19.86 -19.18
N GLY A 329 14.31 20.83 -18.59
CA GLY A 329 14.15 21.19 -17.18
C GLY A 329 14.60 20.06 -16.24
N ALA A 330 14.07 20.06 -15.01
CA ALA A 330 14.39 19.05 -13.99
C ALA A 330 13.40 17.85 -14.01
N GLN A 331 12.55 17.72 -15.02
CA GLN A 331 11.48 16.71 -14.97
C GLN A 331 12.05 15.29 -14.93
N LEU A 332 12.94 14.97 -15.87
CA LEU A 332 13.49 13.61 -15.95
C LEU A 332 14.32 13.28 -14.71
N ASP A 333 15.06 14.26 -14.21
CA ASP A 333 15.81 14.18 -12.96
C ASP A 333 14.92 13.71 -11.79
N PHE A 334 13.80 14.40 -11.57
CA PHE A 334 12.86 14.08 -10.49
C PHE A 334 12.07 12.81 -10.72
N LEU A 335 11.70 12.49 -11.96
CA LEU A 335 11.01 11.24 -12.26
C LEU A 335 11.91 10.03 -11.94
N ARG A 336 13.19 10.07 -12.34
CA ARG A 336 14.16 9.01 -12.05
C ARG A 336 14.51 8.95 -10.57
N GLY A 337 14.72 10.10 -9.93
CA GLY A 337 14.95 10.16 -8.49
C GLY A 337 13.78 9.61 -7.67
N ALA A 338 12.54 9.96 -8.03
CA ALA A 338 11.35 9.40 -7.40
C ALA A 338 11.19 7.90 -7.69
N ALA A 339 11.55 7.42 -8.89
CA ALA A 339 11.53 6.00 -9.21
C ALA A 339 12.54 5.18 -8.39
N GLY A 340 13.69 5.78 -8.05
CA GLY A 340 14.73 5.19 -7.20
C GLY A 340 14.46 5.30 -5.69
N SER A 341 13.54 6.17 -5.27
CA SER A 341 13.17 6.34 -3.87
C SER A 341 12.34 5.16 -3.35
N ALA A 342 12.61 4.72 -2.11
CA ALA A 342 11.79 3.71 -1.43
C ALA A 342 10.33 4.19 -1.32
N GLY A 343 9.43 3.55 -2.08
CA GLY A 343 8.02 3.94 -2.15
C GLY A 343 7.72 5.22 -2.91
N GLY A 344 8.67 5.70 -3.74
CA GLY A 344 8.48 6.90 -4.53
C GLY A 344 7.53 6.72 -5.71
N ARG A 345 6.89 7.83 -6.12
CA ARG A 345 5.82 7.87 -7.12
C ARG A 345 6.12 8.99 -8.14
N PRO A 346 6.67 8.65 -9.32
CA PRO A 346 6.77 9.57 -10.46
C PRO A 346 5.39 9.73 -11.12
N VAL A 347 4.89 10.96 -11.20
CA VAL A 347 3.53 11.25 -11.66
C VAL A 347 3.51 12.31 -12.76
N HIS A 348 2.85 12.00 -13.86
CA HIS A 348 2.43 12.97 -14.88
C HIS A 348 0.97 13.33 -14.71
N VAL A 349 0.65 14.62 -14.80
CA VAL A 349 -0.71 15.12 -14.76
C VAL A 349 -1.02 15.99 -15.96
N LEU A 350 -2.19 15.81 -16.56
CA LEU A 350 -2.67 16.63 -17.68
C LEU A 350 -4.19 16.56 -17.81
N ARG A 351 -4.81 17.61 -18.35
CA ARG A 351 -6.16 17.47 -18.91
C ARG A 351 -6.11 16.49 -20.07
N SER A 352 -7.15 15.68 -20.21
CA SER A 352 -7.27 14.73 -21.33
C SER A 352 -7.49 15.41 -22.68
N THR A 353 -7.93 16.67 -22.66
CA THR A 353 -8.17 17.53 -23.84
C THR A 353 -7.50 18.90 -23.73
N THR A 354 -7.41 19.62 -24.84
CA THR A 354 -7.04 21.04 -24.90
C THR A 354 -7.98 21.91 -24.07
N GLU A 355 -7.59 23.15 -23.79
CA GLU A 355 -8.36 24.01 -22.88
C GLU A 355 -9.82 24.23 -23.34
N ASP A 356 -10.00 24.37 -24.66
CA ASP A 356 -11.28 24.48 -25.38
C ASP A 356 -12.00 23.13 -25.59
N GLY A 357 -11.37 22.01 -25.23
CA GLY A 357 -11.91 20.67 -25.36
C GLY A 357 -12.00 20.15 -26.79
N SER A 358 -11.38 20.81 -27.77
CA SER A 358 -11.48 20.49 -29.19
C SER A 358 -10.57 19.34 -29.63
N GLN A 359 -9.44 19.14 -28.96
CA GLN A 359 -8.45 18.11 -29.31
C GLN A 359 -8.07 17.25 -28.10
N SER A 360 -7.78 15.98 -28.36
CA SER A 360 -7.23 15.08 -27.35
C SER A 360 -5.76 15.38 -27.06
N ARG A 361 -5.38 15.26 -25.79
CA ARG A 361 -3.99 15.31 -25.33
C ARG A 361 -3.41 13.93 -25.05
N ILE A 362 -4.24 12.89 -25.09
CA ILE A 362 -3.80 11.51 -25.26
C ILE A 362 -3.89 11.18 -26.74
N VAL A 363 -2.79 10.78 -27.36
CA VAL A 363 -2.70 10.63 -28.82
C VAL A 363 -2.28 9.22 -29.22
N ALA A 364 -2.75 8.72 -30.37
CA ALA A 364 -2.30 7.42 -30.88
C ALA A 364 -0.82 7.45 -31.28
N SER A 365 -0.36 8.60 -31.79
CA SER A 365 1.04 8.91 -32.06
C SER A 365 1.24 10.43 -31.99
N PRO A 366 2.42 10.90 -31.59
CA PRO A 366 2.75 12.31 -31.67
C PRO A 366 2.71 12.81 -33.12
N PRO A 367 2.44 14.10 -33.36
CA PRO A 367 2.68 14.73 -34.67
C PRO A 367 4.14 14.53 -35.11
N GLU A 368 4.36 14.41 -36.41
CA GLU A 368 5.70 14.29 -36.99
C GLU A 368 6.62 15.42 -36.51
N GLY A 369 7.89 15.09 -36.26
CA GLY A 369 8.89 16.04 -35.74
C GLY A 369 8.78 16.36 -34.26
N THR A 370 7.74 15.91 -33.56
CA THR A 370 7.59 16.17 -32.11
C THR A 370 8.62 15.37 -31.31
N VAL A 371 9.36 16.07 -30.45
CA VAL A 371 10.38 15.47 -29.58
C VAL A 371 9.75 14.85 -28.33
N VAL A 372 10.28 13.69 -27.92
CA VAL A 372 9.90 13.01 -26.69
C VAL A 372 10.73 13.55 -25.52
N ALA A 373 10.08 14.21 -24.57
CA ALA A 373 10.72 14.76 -23.37
C ALA A 373 10.91 13.71 -22.27
N THR A 374 10.06 12.68 -22.24
CA THR A 374 10.23 11.54 -21.32
C THR A 374 9.91 10.26 -22.05
N GLY A 375 10.91 9.37 -22.12
CA GLY A 375 10.78 8.05 -22.73
C GLY A 375 9.78 7.18 -21.97
N ARG A 376 9.12 6.27 -22.67
CA ARG A 376 8.08 5.39 -22.10
C ARG A 376 8.56 4.57 -20.89
N THR A 377 9.87 4.31 -20.78
CA THR A 377 10.51 3.58 -19.68
C THR A 377 10.48 4.34 -18.36
N ASP A 378 10.51 5.67 -18.39
CA ASP A 378 10.59 6.53 -17.21
C ASP A 378 9.18 6.95 -16.70
N VAL A 379 8.10 6.54 -17.38
CA VAL A 379 6.73 6.90 -17.03
C VAL A 379 6.09 5.82 -16.16
N HIS A 380 5.69 6.21 -14.95
CA HIS A 380 5.03 5.33 -13.99
C HIS A 380 3.53 5.60 -13.89
N TYR A 381 3.12 6.80 -13.49
CA TYR A 381 1.71 7.17 -13.35
C TYR A 381 1.34 8.34 -14.26
N VAL A 382 0.17 8.24 -14.90
CA VAL A 382 -0.45 9.33 -15.66
C VAL A 382 -1.85 9.58 -15.11
N ILE A 383 -2.17 10.84 -14.79
CA ILE A 383 -3.46 11.23 -14.24
C ILE A 383 -4.13 12.25 -15.15
N THR A 384 -5.40 11.97 -15.50
CA THR A 384 -6.32 12.93 -16.11
C THR A 384 -7.57 13.08 -15.24
N GLU A 385 -8.49 13.97 -15.64
CA GLU A 385 -9.80 14.11 -15.04
C GLU A 385 -10.66 12.83 -15.13
N HIS A 386 -10.23 11.84 -15.93
CA HIS A 386 -10.91 10.56 -16.14
C HIS A 386 -10.33 9.40 -15.33
N GLY A 387 -9.15 9.56 -14.69
CA GLY A 387 -8.59 8.53 -13.82
C GLY A 387 -7.06 8.51 -13.80
N VAL A 388 -6.52 7.39 -13.30
CA VAL A 388 -5.09 7.12 -13.14
C VAL A 388 -4.71 5.90 -13.97
N ALA A 389 -3.69 6.05 -14.83
CA ALA A 389 -3.03 4.94 -15.52
C ALA A 389 -1.69 4.64 -14.83
N SER A 390 -1.49 3.39 -14.40
CA SER A 390 -0.17 2.86 -14.01
C SER A 390 0.47 2.22 -15.23
N LEU A 391 1.74 2.49 -15.54
CA LEU A 391 2.41 2.02 -16.77
C LEU A 391 3.70 1.23 -16.48
N ARG A 392 4.21 1.23 -15.24
CA ARG A 392 5.45 0.52 -14.89
C ARG A 392 5.24 -0.99 -15.04
N GLY A 393 6.18 -1.68 -15.69
CA GLY A 393 6.13 -3.13 -15.91
C GLY A 393 5.09 -3.61 -16.93
N LYS A 394 4.29 -2.72 -17.53
CA LYS A 394 3.25 -3.07 -18.50
C LYS A 394 3.77 -3.12 -19.93
N SER A 395 3.27 -4.09 -20.69
CA SER A 395 3.48 -4.22 -22.14
C SER A 395 2.87 -3.05 -22.93
N ILE A 396 3.24 -2.88 -24.20
CA ILE A 396 2.66 -1.84 -25.07
C ILE A 396 1.14 -1.98 -25.19
N ARG A 397 0.63 -3.22 -25.25
CA ARG A 397 -0.81 -3.49 -25.27
C ARG A 397 -1.49 -2.96 -24.01
N GLU A 398 -0.99 -3.34 -22.84
CA GLU A 398 -1.56 -2.93 -21.56
C GLU A 398 -1.48 -1.41 -21.37
N ARG A 399 -0.35 -0.79 -21.75
CA ARG A 399 -0.18 0.67 -21.73
C ARG A 399 -1.20 1.36 -22.62
N ALA A 400 -1.39 0.89 -23.85
CA ALA A 400 -2.38 1.45 -24.76
C ALA A 400 -3.79 1.39 -24.16
N LEU A 401 -4.16 0.25 -23.58
CA LEU A 401 -5.47 0.09 -22.95
C LEU A 401 -5.64 0.99 -21.71
N GLU A 402 -4.63 1.13 -20.87
CA GLU A 402 -4.67 2.02 -19.69
C GLU A 402 -4.76 3.50 -20.11
N MET A 403 -3.97 3.93 -21.09
CA MET A 403 -3.96 5.31 -21.59
C MET A 403 -5.28 5.69 -22.26
N ILE A 404 -5.86 4.79 -23.06
CA ILE A 404 -7.17 5.02 -23.71
C ILE A 404 -8.28 5.19 -22.66
N GLN A 405 -8.21 4.49 -21.53
CA GLN A 405 -9.23 4.60 -20.48
C GLN A 405 -9.21 5.92 -19.72
N ILE A 406 -8.06 6.58 -19.64
CA ILE A 406 -7.94 7.91 -19.03
C ILE A 406 -8.06 9.04 -20.07
N ALA A 407 -8.38 8.72 -21.33
CA ALA A 407 -8.66 9.72 -22.35
C ALA A 407 -10.12 10.22 -22.27
N ASP A 408 -10.39 11.38 -22.84
CA ASP A 408 -11.77 11.87 -22.98
C ASP A 408 -12.59 10.87 -23.81
N PRO A 409 -13.80 10.48 -23.36
CA PRO A 409 -14.65 9.49 -24.02
C PRO A 409 -14.83 9.73 -25.53
N ARG A 410 -14.89 10.99 -25.98
CA ARG A 410 -15.08 11.36 -27.39
C ARG A 410 -13.97 10.89 -28.31
N PHE A 411 -12.77 10.67 -27.78
CA PHE A 411 -11.58 10.32 -28.58
C PHE A 411 -11.14 8.85 -28.42
N ARG A 412 -11.76 8.08 -27.50
CA ARG A 412 -11.30 6.71 -27.19
C ARG A 412 -11.36 5.77 -28.39
N GLU A 413 -12.41 5.86 -29.20
CA GLU A 413 -12.55 5.04 -30.41
C GLU A 413 -11.44 5.31 -31.43
N GLU A 414 -11.11 6.59 -31.64
CA GLU A 414 -10.02 6.99 -32.54
C GLU A 414 -8.68 6.44 -32.04
N LEU A 415 -8.41 6.55 -30.74
CA LEU A 415 -7.20 6.01 -30.13
C LEU A 415 -7.12 4.48 -30.25
N MET A 416 -8.24 3.78 -30.07
CA MET A 416 -8.30 2.33 -30.24
C MET A 416 -8.09 1.92 -31.70
N ARG A 417 -8.70 2.62 -32.66
CA ARG A 417 -8.41 2.43 -34.09
C ARG A 417 -6.92 2.61 -34.37
N GLY A 418 -6.30 3.61 -33.77
CA GLY A 418 -4.86 3.85 -33.83
C GLY A 418 -4.02 2.68 -33.27
N ALA A 419 -4.45 2.08 -32.16
CA ALA A 419 -3.80 0.91 -31.56
C ALA A 419 -3.96 -0.35 -32.42
N HIS A 420 -5.15 -0.58 -32.98
CA HIS A 420 -5.45 -1.69 -33.89
C HIS A 420 -4.66 -1.61 -35.19
N ALA A 421 -4.60 -0.43 -35.81
CA ALA A 421 -3.87 -0.21 -37.06
C ALA A 421 -2.38 -0.55 -36.94
N ARG A 422 -1.82 -0.51 -35.72
CA ARG A 422 -0.42 -0.82 -35.41
C ARG A 422 -0.20 -2.24 -34.88
N GLY A 423 -1.27 -3.04 -34.76
CA GLY A 423 -1.21 -4.40 -34.21
C GLY A 423 -0.87 -4.48 -32.71
N TRP A 424 -0.96 -3.37 -31.97
CA TRP A 424 -0.62 -3.34 -30.54
C TRP A 424 -1.70 -3.99 -29.67
N VAL A 425 -2.96 -3.84 -30.09
CA VAL A 425 -4.14 -4.38 -29.42
C VAL A 425 -4.85 -5.37 -30.36
N PRO A 426 -5.28 -6.55 -29.89
CA PRO A 426 -6.02 -7.51 -30.71
C PRO A 426 -7.38 -6.97 -31.18
N GLN A 427 -7.81 -7.33 -32.38
CA GLN A 427 -9.04 -6.82 -33.00
C GLN A 427 -10.33 -7.11 -32.21
N PHE A 428 -10.34 -8.14 -31.37
CA PHE A 428 -11.49 -8.47 -30.54
C PHE A 428 -11.66 -7.54 -29.33
N VAL A 429 -10.64 -6.75 -28.99
CA VAL A 429 -10.70 -5.77 -27.89
C VAL A 429 -11.26 -4.48 -28.45
N SER A 430 -12.43 -4.07 -27.99
CA SER A 430 -13.07 -2.81 -28.40
C SER A 430 -13.09 -1.79 -27.28
N VAL A 431 -13.41 -0.54 -27.62
CA VAL A 431 -13.75 0.47 -26.62
C VAL A 431 -15.17 0.19 -26.15
N ALA A 432 -15.32 -0.18 -24.89
CA ALA A 432 -16.62 -0.15 -24.25
C ALA A 432 -16.95 1.31 -23.84
N PRO A 433 -18.18 1.79 -24.05
CA PRO A 433 -18.61 3.07 -23.52
C PRO A 433 -18.35 3.07 -22.01
N THR A 434 -17.51 3.99 -21.59
CA THR A 434 -17.05 4.08 -20.20
C THR A 434 -17.71 5.26 -19.50
N SER A 435 -18.70 5.88 -20.17
CA SER A 435 -19.32 7.15 -19.81
C SER A 435 -20.05 7.07 -18.47
N LEU A 436 -19.32 7.40 -17.41
CA LEU A 436 -19.71 8.47 -16.51
C LEU A 436 -19.85 9.73 -17.38
N ALA A 437 -21.01 10.00 -17.96
CA ALA A 437 -21.17 11.06 -18.97
C ALA A 437 -20.70 12.44 -18.46
N PRO A 438 -20.21 13.35 -19.33
CA PRO A 438 -19.93 14.74 -18.95
C PRO A 438 -21.23 15.41 -18.48
N GLY A 439 -21.40 15.55 -17.18
CA GLY A 439 -22.64 16.04 -16.54
C GLY A 439 -23.12 15.15 -15.39
N ASP A 440 -22.70 13.87 -15.38
CA ASP A 440 -23.13 12.86 -14.42
C ASP A 440 -22.19 12.74 -13.21
N GLY A 441 -21.72 13.89 -12.72
CA GLY A 441 -20.78 14.02 -11.59
C GLY A 441 -21.26 13.46 -10.25
N LYS A 442 -22.29 12.61 -10.23
CA LYS A 442 -22.86 11.97 -9.06
C LYS A 442 -23.25 10.49 -9.26
N SER A 443 -23.23 9.89 -10.45
CA SER A 443 -23.93 8.60 -10.72
C SER A 443 -23.07 7.34 -10.85
N GLY A 444 -21.74 7.40 -10.76
CA GLY A 444 -20.92 6.18 -10.78
C GLY A 444 -19.68 6.21 -9.89
N VAL A 445 -18.91 5.12 -9.95
CA VAL A 445 -17.81 4.83 -9.03
C VAL A 445 -16.49 5.37 -9.59
N THR A 446 -15.77 6.11 -8.75
CA THR A 446 -14.41 6.61 -9.04
C THR A 446 -13.39 5.81 -8.24
N TYR A 447 -12.10 6.00 -8.55
CA TYR A 447 -11.01 5.47 -7.75
C TYR A 447 -11.16 5.93 -6.30
N ARG A 448 -11.24 4.99 -5.36
CA ARG A 448 -11.35 5.28 -3.91
C ARG A 448 -10.49 4.32 -3.12
N ARG A 449 -9.63 4.83 -2.24
CA ARG A 449 -8.90 4.00 -1.28
C ARG A 449 -9.85 3.43 -0.22
N LEU A 450 -9.67 2.17 0.12
CA LEU A 450 -10.43 1.44 1.12
C LEU A 450 -9.45 0.87 2.16
N ARG A 451 -9.88 0.86 3.42
CA ARG A 451 -9.22 0.14 4.51
C ARG A 451 -10.18 -0.97 4.93
N LEU A 452 -9.84 -2.21 4.58
CA LEU A 452 -10.70 -3.37 4.82
C LEU A 452 -9.94 -4.42 5.64
N GLY A 453 -10.69 -5.25 6.36
CA GLY A 453 -10.14 -6.18 7.35
C GLY A 453 -9.75 -5.50 8.67
N GLU A 454 -9.56 -6.29 9.72
CA GLU A 454 -9.33 -5.78 11.09
C GLU A 454 -7.98 -5.05 11.23
N GLU A 455 -6.96 -5.45 10.46
CA GLU A 455 -5.65 -4.78 10.38
C GLU A 455 -5.66 -3.50 9.51
N GLY A 456 -6.78 -3.19 8.84
CA GLY A 456 -6.88 -2.03 7.96
C GLY A 456 -5.97 -2.12 6.74
N ARG A 457 -5.94 -3.27 6.05
CA ARG A 457 -5.19 -3.45 4.80
C ARG A 457 -5.66 -2.44 3.75
N SER A 458 -4.71 -1.92 2.97
CA SER A 458 -4.96 -0.88 1.97
C SER A 458 -5.42 -1.52 0.66
N PHE A 459 -6.62 -1.18 0.23
CA PHE A 459 -7.16 -1.54 -1.07
C PHE A 459 -7.58 -0.27 -1.80
N PHE A 460 -7.90 -0.39 -3.08
CA PHE A 460 -8.70 0.61 -3.76
C PHE A 460 -9.78 -0.05 -4.59
N LEU A 461 -10.89 0.66 -4.72
CA LEU A 461 -12.04 0.26 -5.50
C LEU A 461 -12.14 1.16 -6.73
N ARG A 462 -12.32 0.56 -7.90
CA ARG A 462 -12.54 1.25 -9.18
C ARG A 462 -13.34 0.38 -10.16
N PRO A 463 -13.92 0.96 -11.22
CA PRO A 463 -14.46 0.17 -12.32
C PRO A 463 -13.41 -0.74 -12.96
N LEU A 464 -13.83 -1.92 -13.43
CA LEU A 464 -13.00 -2.79 -14.28
C LEU A 464 -12.88 -2.21 -15.68
N HIS A 465 -11.75 -2.49 -16.32
CA HIS A 465 -11.48 -1.99 -17.66
C HIS A 465 -10.81 -3.02 -18.58
N ALA A 466 -10.75 -2.73 -19.88
CA ALA A 466 -10.11 -3.59 -20.87
C ALA A 466 -8.64 -3.91 -20.56
N SER A 467 -7.91 -3.04 -19.85
CA SER A 467 -6.54 -3.33 -19.41
C SER A 467 -6.44 -4.37 -18.30
N ASP A 468 -7.56 -4.74 -17.66
CA ASP A 468 -7.60 -5.75 -16.61
C ASP A 468 -7.75 -7.18 -17.13
N ILE A 469 -7.65 -7.41 -18.45
CA ILE A 469 -7.69 -8.77 -19.04
C ILE A 469 -6.73 -9.70 -18.30
N ARG A 470 -5.46 -9.28 -18.14
CA ARG A 470 -4.44 -10.08 -17.47
C ARG A 470 -4.73 -10.26 -15.98
N ARG A 471 -5.12 -9.19 -15.28
CA ARG A 471 -5.47 -9.23 -13.85
C ARG A 471 -6.67 -10.14 -13.60
N LEU A 472 -7.65 -10.16 -14.48
CA LEU A 472 -8.81 -11.04 -14.38
C LEU A 472 -8.42 -12.50 -14.64
N GLN A 473 -7.50 -12.76 -15.58
CA GLN A 473 -6.97 -14.12 -15.79
C GLN A 473 -6.21 -14.61 -14.55
N GLU A 474 -5.33 -13.80 -13.98
CA GLU A 474 -4.60 -14.14 -12.76
C GLU A 474 -5.54 -14.33 -11.57
N PHE A 475 -6.53 -13.44 -11.44
CA PHE A 475 -7.62 -13.59 -10.48
C PHE A 475 -8.36 -14.91 -10.71
N PHE A 476 -8.72 -15.26 -11.95
CA PHE A 476 -9.38 -16.52 -12.26
C PHE A 476 -8.55 -17.74 -11.83
N TYR A 477 -7.27 -17.82 -12.22
CA TYR A 477 -6.40 -18.96 -11.93
C TYR A 477 -5.95 -19.07 -10.48
N SER A 478 -6.19 -18.04 -9.66
CA SER A 478 -5.88 -18.05 -8.23
C SER A 478 -7.04 -18.55 -7.35
N HIS A 479 -8.22 -18.79 -7.92
CA HIS A 479 -9.35 -19.36 -7.20
C HIS A 479 -9.28 -20.89 -7.10
N SER A 480 -9.88 -21.44 -6.04
CA SER A 480 -10.18 -22.86 -5.98
C SER A 480 -11.17 -23.31 -7.06
N GLU A 481 -11.14 -24.60 -7.41
CA GLU A 481 -12.11 -25.19 -8.37
C GLU A 481 -13.57 -24.96 -7.95
N GLU A 482 -13.84 -25.03 -6.64
CA GLU A 482 -15.17 -24.78 -6.08
C GLU A 482 -15.65 -23.36 -6.41
N THR A 483 -14.79 -22.36 -6.21
CA THR A 483 -15.12 -20.96 -6.49
C THR A 483 -15.34 -20.72 -7.99
N VAL A 484 -14.55 -21.38 -8.85
CA VAL A 484 -14.73 -21.35 -10.30
C VAL A 484 -16.08 -21.97 -10.68
N ARG A 485 -16.40 -23.17 -10.18
CA ARG A 485 -17.69 -23.84 -10.42
C ARG A 485 -18.87 -22.97 -9.96
N HIS A 486 -18.81 -22.44 -8.75
CA HIS A 486 -19.87 -21.58 -8.19
C HIS A 486 -20.06 -20.28 -8.97
N ARG A 487 -19.02 -19.77 -9.62
CA ARG A 487 -19.12 -18.54 -10.42
C ARG A 487 -19.61 -18.79 -11.83
N TYR A 488 -19.13 -19.83 -12.49
CA TYR A 488 -19.39 -20.05 -13.92
C TYR A 488 -20.45 -21.13 -14.19
N GLY A 489 -20.94 -21.81 -13.15
CA GLY A 489 -21.91 -22.91 -13.24
C GLY A 489 -21.30 -24.26 -13.63
N TYR A 490 -20.02 -24.29 -14.04
CA TYR A 490 -19.26 -25.48 -14.39
C TYR A 490 -17.77 -25.25 -14.13
N LEU A 491 -16.98 -26.33 -14.13
CA LEU A 491 -15.53 -26.20 -14.01
C LEU A 491 -14.97 -25.70 -15.35
N ARG A 492 -14.60 -24.43 -15.37
CA ARG A 492 -13.89 -23.84 -16.50
C ARG A 492 -12.39 -24.02 -16.29
N GLU A 493 -11.70 -24.67 -17.21
CA GLU A 493 -10.26 -24.97 -17.07
C GLU A 493 -9.37 -23.81 -17.56
N SER A 494 -9.88 -22.97 -18.46
CA SER A 494 -9.09 -21.88 -19.06
C SER A 494 -9.86 -20.58 -19.19
N MET A 495 -9.14 -19.47 -19.12
CA MET A 495 -9.63 -18.11 -19.36
C MET A 495 -8.89 -17.46 -20.53
N PRO A 496 -9.28 -17.75 -21.79
CA PRO A 496 -8.72 -17.06 -22.97
C PRO A 496 -8.94 -15.54 -22.93
N ALA A 497 -8.09 -14.78 -23.62
CA ALA A 497 -8.07 -13.32 -23.54
C ALA A 497 -9.36 -12.65 -24.06
N ASP A 498 -10.00 -13.21 -25.09
CA ASP A 498 -11.29 -12.75 -25.62
C ASP A 498 -12.43 -12.98 -24.62
N SER A 499 -12.39 -14.12 -23.91
CA SER A 499 -13.34 -14.41 -22.83
C SER A 499 -13.14 -13.50 -21.62
N ALA A 500 -11.90 -13.26 -21.22
CA ALA A 500 -11.58 -12.29 -20.17
C ALA A 500 -12.03 -10.88 -20.56
N PHE A 501 -11.82 -10.47 -21.82
CA PHE A 501 -12.27 -9.18 -22.33
C PHE A 501 -13.79 -9.01 -22.21
N LYS A 502 -14.60 -10.04 -22.53
CA LYS A 502 -16.07 -9.98 -22.32
C LYS A 502 -16.48 -9.70 -20.86
N LEU A 503 -15.60 -9.99 -19.89
CA LEU A 503 -15.86 -9.80 -18.47
C LEU A 503 -15.33 -8.48 -17.90
N VAL A 504 -14.37 -7.83 -18.57
CA VAL A 504 -13.77 -6.54 -18.13
C VAL A 504 -14.07 -5.37 -19.06
N GLY A 505 -14.35 -5.63 -20.34
CA GLY A 505 -14.77 -4.66 -21.35
C GLY A 505 -16.26 -4.34 -21.26
N VAL A 506 -16.73 -4.01 -20.06
CA VAL A 506 -18.14 -3.75 -19.76
C VAL A 506 -18.49 -2.31 -20.13
N ASP A 507 -19.66 -2.11 -20.76
CA ASP A 507 -20.23 -0.77 -20.92
C ASP A 507 -20.68 -0.27 -19.55
N GLN A 508 -19.81 0.51 -18.91
CA GLN A 508 -20.01 1.01 -17.55
C GLN A 508 -21.16 2.03 -17.46
N SER A 509 -21.71 2.50 -18.58
CA SER A 509 -22.84 3.44 -18.61
C SER A 509 -24.19 2.74 -18.48
N ARG A 510 -24.29 1.54 -19.06
CA ARG A 510 -25.47 0.68 -18.98
C ARG A 510 -25.36 -0.30 -17.81
N ASP A 511 -24.33 -1.13 -17.83
CA ASP A 511 -24.02 -2.12 -16.81
C ASP A 511 -23.01 -1.54 -15.81
N LEU A 512 -22.57 -2.33 -14.84
CA LEU A 512 -21.50 -1.92 -13.93
C LEU A 512 -20.65 -3.12 -13.53
N ALA A 513 -19.33 -2.97 -13.63
CA ALA A 513 -18.37 -3.93 -13.10
C ALA A 513 -17.29 -3.22 -12.32
N LEU A 514 -17.16 -3.55 -11.04
CA LEU A 514 -16.22 -2.96 -10.09
C LEU A 514 -15.21 -4.00 -9.62
N GLY A 515 -13.97 -3.57 -9.43
CA GLY A 515 -12.90 -4.37 -8.83
C GLY A 515 -12.41 -3.73 -7.53
N ILE A 516 -12.10 -4.57 -6.54
CA ILE A 516 -11.28 -4.19 -5.37
C ILE A 516 -9.88 -4.75 -5.60
N PHE A 517 -8.89 -3.86 -5.55
CA PHE A 517 -7.49 -4.17 -5.79
C PHE A 517 -6.69 -3.92 -4.52
N GLU A 518 -5.85 -4.87 -4.15
CA GLU A 518 -4.96 -4.79 -3.00
C GLU A 518 -3.66 -4.06 -3.35
N GLU A 519 -3.24 -3.12 -2.51
CA GLU A 519 -1.91 -2.52 -2.59
C GLU A 519 -0.87 -3.42 -1.90
N ILE A 520 -0.11 -4.18 -2.68
CA ILE A 520 0.92 -5.09 -2.12
C ILE A 520 2.25 -4.35 -1.97
N GLY A 521 2.39 -3.56 -0.90
CA GLY A 521 3.67 -2.92 -0.54
C GLY A 521 4.22 -1.92 -1.60
N LEU A 522 5.37 -1.34 -1.29
CA LEU A 522 5.91 -0.22 -2.06
C LEU A 522 6.39 -0.65 -3.45
N GLY A 523 5.69 -0.22 -4.50
CA GLY A 523 6.12 -0.35 -5.89
C GLY A 523 5.70 -1.64 -6.62
N ARG A 524 4.81 -2.46 -6.04
CA ARG A 524 4.21 -3.61 -6.75
C ARG A 524 2.88 -3.22 -7.39
N GLU A 525 2.56 -3.89 -8.49
CA GLU A 525 1.28 -3.73 -9.16
C GLU A 525 0.14 -4.23 -8.25
N PRO A 526 -0.98 -3.50 -8.17
CA PRO A 526 -2.12 -3.91 -7.35
C PRO A 526 -2.77 -5.20 -7.86
N VAL A 527 -3.12 -6.08 -6.92
CA VAL A 527 -3.71 -7.39 -7.24
C VAL A 527 -5.22 -7.34 -7.10
N LEU A 528 -5.94 -7.80 -8.13
CA LEU A 528 -7.41 -7.87 -8.09
C LEU A 528 -7.84 -8.93 -7.06
N ARG A 529 -8.63 -8.54 -6.07
CA ARG A 529 -9.08 -9.41 -4.96
C ARG A 529 -10.59 -9.63 -4.92
N ALA A 530 -11.38 -8.75 -5.52
CA ALA A 530 -12.81 -8.98 -5.65
C ALA A 530 -13.38 -8.30 -6.88
N VAL A 531 -14.43 -8.89 -7.44
CA VAL A 531 -15.21 -8.34 -8.55
C VAL A 531 -16.69 -8.38 -8.18
N GLY A 532 -17.36 -7.25 -8.32
CA GLY A 532 -18.82 -7.14 -8.20
C GLY A 532 -19.39 -6.53 -9.47
N ARG A 533 -20.50 -7.06 -9.96
CA ARG A 533 -21.15 -6.53 -11.17
C ARG A 533 -22.66 -6.60 -11.11
N PHE A 534 -23.30 -5.73 -11.89
CA PHE A 534 -24.70 -5.93 -12.28
C PHE A 534 -24.88 -5.81 -13.80
N TYR A 535 -25.86 -6.54 -14.33
CA TYR A 535 -26.31 -6.49 -15.72
C TYR A 535 -27.77 -6.06 -15.79
N ARG A 536 -28.07 -5.02 -16.58
CA ARG A 536 -29.45 -4.51 -16.67
C ARG A 536 -30.29 -5.38 -17.62
N ASP A 537 -31.47 -5.79 -17.16
CA ASP A 537 -32.39 -6.69 -17.89
C ASP A 537 -33.36 -5.97 -18.86
N GLY A 538 -33.23 -4.64 -18.99
CA GLY A 538 -34.08 -3.81 -19.85
C GLY A 538 -35.26 -3.14 -19.15
N GLY A 539 -35.54 -3.50 -17.88
CA GLY A 539 -36.56 -2.87 -17.04
C GLY A 539 -35.97 -2.06 -15.87
N GLU A 540 -36.63 -2.17 -14.72
CA GLU A 540 -36.21 -1.63 -13.41
C GLU A 540 -35.39 -2.65 -12.59
N GLY A 541 -35.05 -3.79 -13.18
CA GLY A 541 -34.27 -4.87 -12.58
C GLY A 541 -32.82 -4.95 -13.08
N ALA A 542 -31.96 -5.60 -12.30
CA ALA A 542 -30.63 -6.00 -12.73
C ALA A 542 -30.17 -7.30 -12.08
N GLU A 543 -29.51 -8.16 -12.86
CA GLU A 543 -28.83 -9.34 -12.34
C GLU A 543 -27.56 -8.92 -11.60
N VAL A 544 -27.29 -9.43 -10.40
CA VAL A 544 -26.09 -9.10 -9.62
C VAL A 544 -25.20 -10.33 -9.38
N ALA A 545 -23.89 -10.16 -9.53
CA ALA A 545 -22.94 -11.26 -9.34
C ALA A 545 -21.63 -10.80 -8.69
N PHE A 546 -21.09 -11.61 -7.78
CA PHE A 546 -19.84 -11.32 -7.06
C PHE A 546 -18.84 -12.47 -7.20
N VAL A 547 -17.56 -12.15 -7.08
CA VAL A 547 -16.46 -13.10 -6.82
C VAL A 547 -15.50 -12.41 -5.87
N VAL A 548 -15.08 -13.10 -4.82
CA VAL A 548 -14.06 -12.61 -3.89
C VAL A 548 -12.99 -13.71 -3.78
N HIS A 549 -11.73 -13.31 -3.95
CA HIS A 549 -10.59 -14.19 -3.82
C HIS A 549 -10.58 -14.87 -2.46
N ASP A 550 -10.23 -16.16 -2.44
CA ASP A 550 -10.39 -17.04 -1.30
C ASP A 550 -9.63 -16.53 -0.06
N GLU A 551 -8.40 -16.05 -0.25
CA GLU A 551 -7.54 -15.43 0.80
C GLU A 551 -8.10 -14.14 1.41
N THR A 552 -8.98 -13.43 0.70
CA THR A 552 -9.52 -12.12 1.14
C THR A 552 -11.01 -12.17 1.47
N ARG A 553 -11.57 -13.37 1.57
CA ARG A 553 -12.92 -13.58 2.07
C ARG A 553 -13.04 -13.03 3.50
N ARG A 554 -14.26 -12.68 3.90
CA ARG A 554 -14.60 -12.16 5.24
C ARG A 554 -14.01 -10.79 5.60
N MET A 555 -13.21 -10.14 4.74
CA MET A 555 -12.76 -8.74 4.91
C MET A 555 -13.82 -7.68 4.56
N GLY A 556 -15.06 -8.08 4.30
CA GLY A 556 -16.16 -7.16 3.96
C GLY A 556 -16.27 -6.73 2.49
N MET A 557 -15.36 -7.18 1.62
CA MET A 557 -15.28 -6.77 0.19
C MET A 557 -16.60 -6.93 -0.58
N ALA A 558 -17.29 -8.07 -0.45
CA ALA A 558 -18.57 -8.28 -1.12
C ALA A 558 -19.66 -7.32 -0.63
N GLY A 559 -19.66 -6.97 0.66
CA GLY A 559 -20.58 -5.99 1.22
C GLY A 559 -20.30 -4.58 0.72
N GLU A 560 -19.02 -4.22 0.63
CA GLU A 560 -18.57 -2.93 0.09
C GLU A 560 -18.95 -2.80 -1.39
N LEU A 561 -18.63 -3.82 -2.20
CA LEU A 561 -19.05 -3.89 -3.60
C LEU A 561 -20.57 -3.80 -3.72
N PHE A 562 -21.33 -4.56 -2.93
CA PHE A 562 -22.78 -4.56 -3.04
C PHE A 562 -23.41 -3.21 -2.66
N GLY A 563 -22.87 -2.54 -1.64
CA GLY A 563 -23.27 -1.18 -1.27
C GLY A 563 -23.03 -0.17 -2.39
N GLU A 564 -21.87 -0.24 -3.04
CA GLU A 564 -21.53 0.61 -4.18
C GLU A 564 -22.40 0.32 -5.42
N LEU A 565 -22.57 -0.96 -5.78
CA LEU A 565 -23.46 -1.37 -6.86
C LEU A 565 -24.89 -0.84 -6.61
N ALA A 566 -25.42 -0.99 -5.39
CA ALA A 566 -26.73 -0.48 -5.02
C ALA A 566 -26.82 1.05 -5.06
N SER A 567 -25.74 1.75 -4.67
CA SER A 567 -25.71 3.21 -4.74
C SER A 567 -25.74 3.71 -6.18
N VAL A 568 -25.11 3.00 -7.12
CA VAL A 568 -25.16 3.35 -8.55
C VAL A 568 -26.50 2.95 -9.16
N ALA A 569 -26.96 1.73 -8.89
CA ALA A 569 -28.25 1.22 -9.35
C ALA A 569 -29.41 2.18 -9.01
N LYS A 570 -29.48 2.66 -7.77
CA LYS A 570 -30.48 3.64 -7.35
C LYS A 570 -30.44 4.94 -8.17
N LYS A 571 -29.24 5.43 -8.50
CA LYS A 571 -29.08 6.65 -9.29
C LYS A 571 -29.44 6.45 -10.76
N ARG A 572 -29.43 5.20 -11.23
CA ARG A 572 -29.80 4.79 -12.60
C ARG A 572 -31.26 4.30 -12.71
N GLY A 573 -32.06 4.42 -11.66
CA GLY A 573 -33.46 4.01 -11.66
C GLY A 573 -33.66 2.49 -11.64
N ILE A 574 -32.70 1.72 -11.13
CA ILE A 574 -32.86 0.29 -10.88
C ILE A 574 -33.41 0.12 -9.46
N GLU A 575 -34.54 -0.57 -9.32
CA GLU A 575 -35.27 -0.74 -8.06
C GLU A 575 -35.06 -2.13 -7.43
N GLU A 576 -34.78 -3.15 -8.25
CA GLU A 576 -34.63 -4.54 -7.83
C GLU A 576 -33.32 -5.16 -8.38
N PHE A 577 -32.66 -5.95 -7.54
CA PHE A 577 -31.62 -6.87 -7.96
C PHE A 577 -32.14 -8.30 -7.89
N TRP A 578 -31.69 -9.13 -8.84
CA TRP A 578 -31.89 -10.57 -8.77
C TRP A 578 -30.58 -11.33 -9.00
N ALA A 579 -30.51 -12.59 -8.54
CA ALA A 579 -29.35 -13.46 -8.77
C ALA A 579 -29.75 -14.92 -8.61
N SER A 580 -29.22 -15.78 -9.48
CA SER A 580 -29.33 -17.23 -9.34
C SER A 580 -28.13 -17.77 -8.56
N VAL A 581 -28.40 -18.58 -7.54
CA VAL A 581 -27.39 -19.09 -6.61
C VAL A 581 -27.57 -20.59 -6.42
N VAL A 582 -26.53 -21.35 -6.74
CA VAL A 582 -26.50 -22.80 -6.47
C VAL A 582 -26.68 -23.07 -4.96
N PRO A 583 -27.47 -24.09 -4.55
CA PRO A 583 -27.78 -24.35 -3.14
C PRO A 583 -26.55 -24.55 -2.23
N THR A 584 -25.42 -24.97 -2.80
CA THR A 584 -24.16 -25.18 -2.08
C THR A 584 -23.39 -23.88 -1.78
N ASN A 585 -23.71 -22.76 -2.42
CA ASN A 585 -23.00 -21.48 -2.24
C ASN A 585 -23.51 -20.71 -1.00
N LEU A 586 -23.29 -21.30 0.17
CA LEU A 586 -23.68 -20.74 1.47
C LEU A 586 -23.17 -19.30 1.72
N PRO A 587 -21.95 -18.90 1.31
CA PRO A 587 -21.50 -17.51 1.47
C PRO A 587 -22.37 -16.50 0.73
N MET A 588 -22.80 -16.79 -0.51
CA MET A 588 -23.67 -15.92 -1.29
C MET A 588 -25.09 -15.86 -0.72
N ILE A 589 -25.63 -17.01 -0.29
CA ILE A 589 -26.93 -17.09 0.40
C ILE A 589 -26.93 -16.18 1.63
N ARG A 590 -25.93 -16.30 2.52
CA ARG A 590 -25.81 -15.46 3.72
C ARG A 590 -25.67 -13.98 3.38
N LEU A 591 -24.94 -13.64 2.32
CA LEU A 591 -24.81 -12.26 1.86
C LEU A 591 -26.18 -11.69 1.47
N PHE A 592 -26.94 -12.40 0.65
CA PHE A 592 -28.26 -11.95 0.21
C PHE A 592 -29.27 -11.91 1.35
N ASP A 593 -29.31 -12.91 2.22
CA ASP A 593 -30.17 -12.91 3.42
C ASP A 593 -29.89 -11.71 4.33
N ARG A 594 -28.60 -11.40 4.56
CA ARG A 594 -28.19 -10.22 5.34
C ARG A 594 -28.76 -8.93 4.76
N PHE A 595 -28.78 -8.79 3.44
CA PHE A 595 -29.35 -7.62 2.75
C PHE A 595 -30.87 -7.70 2.51
N GLY A 596 -31.51 -8.77 3.00
CA GLY A 596 -32.96 -8.95 2.97
C GLY A 596 -33.49 -9.56 1.68
N GLY A 597 -32.69 -10.39 1.02
CA GLY A 597 -33.10 -11.14 -0.16
C GLY A 597 -34.17 -12.16 0.16
N LYS A 598 -35.06 -12.38 -0.81
CA LYS A 598 -36.10 -13.41 -0.75
C LYS A 598 -35.74 -14.49 -1.75
N ALA A 599 -35.50 -15.71 -1.25
CA ALA A 599 -35.26 -16.86 -2.09
C ALA A 599 -36.57 -17.41 -2.66
N GLN A 600 -36.56 -17.71 -3.95
CA GLN A 600 -37.61 -18.47 -4.65
C GLN A 600 -36.97 -19.71 -5.25
N ARG A 601 -37.74 -20.80 -5.35
CA ARG A 601 -37.27 -22.08 -5.87
C ARG A 601 -37.22 -22.01 -7.40
N GLY A 602 -36.03 -22.13 -7.98
CA GLY A 602 -35.82 -22.26 -9.41
C GLY A 602 -35.45 -23.69 -9.82
N ASP A 603 -35.14 -23.88 -11.11
CA ASP A 603 -34.70 -25.16 -11.68
C ASP A 603 -33.25 -25.48 -11.25
N GLY A 604 -33.12 -26.14 -10.09
CA GLY A 604 -31.81 -26.58 -9.57
C GLY A 604 -31.01 -25.50 -8.81
N GLU A 605 -31.46 -24.25 -8.85
CA GLU A 605 -30.85 -23.10 -8.17
C GLU A 605 -31.88 -22.31 -7.35
N TRP A 606 -31.40 -21.50 -6.39
CA TRP A 606 -32.22 -20.52 -5.68
C TRP A 606 -32.16 -19.17 -6.41
N GLU A 607 -33.31 -18.62 -6.78
CA GLU A 607 -33.41 -17.27 -7.33
C GLU A 607 -33.65 -16.29 -6.17
N TYR A 608 -32.71 -15.38 -5.94
CA TYR A 608 -32.84 -14.33 -4.93
C TYR A 608 -33.31 -13.04 -5.57
N ARG A 609 -34.29 -12.37 -4.95
CA ARG A 609 -34.70 -11.00 -5.29
C ARG A 609 -34.53 -10.05 -4.12
N LEU A 610 -33.95 -8.87 -4.39
CA LEU A 610 -33.58 -7.87 -3.39
C LEU A 610 -33.96 -6.46 -3.86
N SER A 611 -34.70 -5.70 -3.05
CA SER A 611 -34.89 -4.27 -3.33
C SER A 611 -33.60 -3.48 -3.10
N VAL A 612 -33.21 -2.64 -4.06
CA VAL A 612 -32.05 -1.73 -3.97
C VAL A 612 -32.13 -0.82 -2.74
N ALA A 613 -33.33 -0.37 -2.38
CA ALA A 613 -33.56 0.45 -1.18
C ALA A 613 -33.30 -0.32 0.13
N SER A 614 -33.55 -1.64 0.16
CA SER A 614 -33.22 -2.50 1.31
C SER A 614 -31.70 -2.62 1.46
N VAL A 615 -31.00 -2.88 0.35
CA VAL A 615 -29.53 -3.04 0.33
C VAL A 615 -28.85 -1.79 0.92
N LEU A 616 -29.24 -0.59 0.46
CA LEU A 616 -28.68 0.68 0.95
C LEU A 616 -28.97 0.95 2.42
N ARG A 617 -30.17 0.61 2.91
CA ARG A 617 -30.57 0.82 4.31
C ARG A 617 -29.75 -0.06 5.25
N ARG A 618 -29.54 -1.31 4.88
CA ARG A 618 -28.79 -2.29 5.67
C ARG A 618 -27.29 -2.11 5.55
N GLY A 619 -26.78 -1.62 4.41
CA GLY A 619 -25.37 -1.24 4.24
C GLY A 619 -24.93 -0.09 5.16
N ARG A 620 -25.80 0.89 5.43
CA ARG A 620 -25.51 2.05 6.31
C ARG A 620 -25.46 1.75 7.81
N ARG A 621 -26.03 0.63 8.28
CA ARG A 621 -26.04 0.26 9.71
C ARG A 621 -24.80 -0.53 10.15
N GLY A 622 -23.92 -0.93 9.22
CA GLY A 622 -22.74 -1.77 9.50
C GLY A 622 -21.46 -1.03 9.93
N HIS A 623 -21.52 0.25 10.30
CA HIS A 623 -20.36 1.06 10.70
C HIS A 623 -20.69 1.97 11.90
N LYS A 624 -20.94 1.38 13.07
CA LYS A 624 -20.72 2.05 14.36
C LYS A 624 -20.26 1.03 15.39
N SER A 625 -19.05 1.26 15.88
CA SER A 625 -18.53 0.71 17.13
C SER A 625 -19.53 0.95 18.26
N ALA A 626 -19.83 -0.10 19.02
CA ALA A 626 -20.60 -0.01 20.24
C ALA A 626 -19.65 -0.24 21.43
N GLN A 627 -19.16 0.86 21.99
CA GLN A 627 -18.75 0.91 23.40
C GLN A 627 -20.02 1.03 24.26
N GLY A 628 -20.05 0.35 25.40
CA GLY A 628 -20.91 0.70 26.52
C GLY A 628 -21.69 -0.44 27.17
N GLY A 629 -20.99 -1.22 27.99
CA GLY A 629 -21.40 -1.89 29.24
C GLY A 629 -22.85 -2.34 29.48
N LYS A 630 -22.99 -3.65 29.72
CA LYS A 630 -23.63 -4.25 30.91
C LYS A 630 -23.06 -5.66 31.13
N ARG A 631 -22.88 -6.06 32.40
CA ARG A 631 -22.41 -7.39 32.80
C ARG A 631 -23.41 -8.45 32.31
N GLU A 632 -22.98 -9.31 31.40
CA GLU A 632 -23.69 -10.50 30.94
C GLU A 632 -22.73 -11.70 30.96
N GLN A 633 -23.29 -12.86 31.26
CA GLN A 633 -22.64 -14.15 31.46
C GLN A 633 -21.70 -14.50 30.29
N VAL A 634 -20.49 -14.95 30.60
CA VAL A 634 -19.43 -15.23 29.61
C VAL A 634 -19.86 -16.36 28.66
N SER A 635 -19.94 -16.10 27.35
CA SER A 635 -20.24 -17.15 26.36
C SER A 635 -19.03 -18.07 26.14
N VAL A 636 -19.19 -19.37 26.41
CA VAL A 636 -18.17 -20.40 26.11
C VAL A 636 -18.53 -21.15 24.84
N GLY A 637 -17.55 -21.35 23.96
CA GLY A 637 -17.66 -22.20 22.79
C GLY A 637 -17.19 -23.62 23.07
N TRP A 638 -17.78 -24.59 22.41
CA TRP A 638 -17.33 -25.98 22.51
C TRP A 638 -17.36 -26.67 21.15
N PHE A 639 -16.44 -27.58 20.91
CA PHE A 639 -16.39 -28.38 19.69
C PHE A 639 -16.26 -29.87 20.01
N TRP A 640 -17.09 -30.68 19.35
CA TRP A 640 -16.97 -32.13 19.26
C TRP A 640 -17.63 -32.59 17.95
N SER A 641 -17.02 -33.57 17.27
CA SER A 641 -17.50 -34.05 15.97
C SER A 641 -17.24 -35.53 15.76
N GLU A 642 -18.26 -36.24 15.27
CA GLU A 642 -18.14 -37.65 14.87
C GLU A 642 -17.03 -37.90 13.85
N THR A 643 -16.62 -36.91 13.06
CA THR A 643 -15.48 -37.02 12.13
C THR A 643 -14.21 -37.47 12.85
N CYS A 644 -13.98 -37.01 14.08
CA CYS A 644 -12.80 -37.39 14.85
C CYS A 644 -12.85 -38.85 15.34
N LEU A 645 -13.97 -39.56 15.22
CA LEU A 645 -14.06 -41.00 15.50
C LEU A 645 -13.49 -41.86 14.37
N LEU A 646 -13.26 -41.30 13.18
CA LEU A 646 -12.82 -42.03 12.00
C LEU A 646 -11.33 -42.38 12.00
N HIS A 647 -10.52 -41.69 12.82
CA HIS A 647 -9.15 -42.09 13.08
C HIS A 647 -9.16 -43.32 13.97
N ASP A 648 -8.72 -44.48 13.50
CA ASP A 648 -8.69 -45.72 14.29
C ASP A 648 -7.31 -46.35 14.13
N GLY A 649 -6.47 -46.23 15.16
CA GLY A 649 -5.12 -46.80 15.19
C GLY A 649 -5.10 -48.32 15.30
N GLY A 650 -6.26 -48.96 15.46
CA GLY A 650 -6.41 -50.40 15.51
C GLY A 650 -6.43 -50.98 16.92
N PRO A 651 -6.60 -52.32 17.04
CA PRO A 651 -6.75 -52.98 18.33
C PRO A 651 -5.50 -52.83 19.22
N GLY A 652 -5.72 -52.44 20.48
CA GLY A 652 -4.66 -52.31 21.48
C GLY A 652 -4.09 -50.90 21.65
N GLU A 653 -4.48 -49.94 20.79
CA GLU A 653 -4.10 -48.54 20.96
C GLU A 653 -4.88 -47.87 22.11
N VAL A 654 -4.15 -47.19 22.98
CA VAL A 654 -4.73 -46.39 24.07
C VAL A 654 -5.38 -45.11 23.52
N GLU A 655 -4.83 -44.54 22.45
CA GLU A 655 -5.47 -43.50 21.64
C GLU A 655 -6.50 -44.17 20.71
N ASN A 656 -7.77 -44.16 21.10
CA ASN A 656 -8.83 -44.87 20.37
C ASN A 656 -10.14 -44.07 20.26
N PRO A 657 -11.06 -44.46 19.35
CA PRO A 657 -12.35 -43.79 19.20
C PRO A 657 -13.24 -43.82 20.45
N GLU A 658 -13.09 -44.81 21.35
CA GLU A 658 -14.00 -44.95 22.50
C GLU A 658 -13.77 -43.88 23.56
N ARG A 659 -12.52 -43.50 23.88
CA ARG A 659 -12.24 -42.36 24.79
C ARG A 659 -12.92 -41.08 24.32
N TYR A 660 -12.92 -40.83 23.00
CA TYR A 660 -13.53 -39.64 22.42
C TYR A 660 -15.07 -39.72 22.34
N ARG A 661 -15.63 -40.93 22.18
CA ARG A 661 -17.08 -41.16 22.22
C ARG A 661 -17.64 -40.95 23.62
N VAL A 662 -16.96 -41.45 24.66
CA VAL A 662 -17.34 -41.22 26.06
C VAL A 662 -17.27 -39.74 26.40
N LEU A 663 -16.18 -39.05 26.01
CA LEU A 663 -16.03 -37.61 26.18
C LEU A 663 -17.14 -36.81 25.50
N GLY A 664 -17.50 -37.15 24.25
CA GLY A 664 -18.53 -36.45 23.48
C GLY A 664 -19.89 -36.41 24.18
N ARG A 665 -20.33 -37.55 24.73
CA ARG A 665 -21.57 -37.64 25.51
C ARG A 665 -21.55 -36.75 26.74
N ALA A 666 -20.44 -36.77 27.49
CA ALA A 666 -20.30 -35.99 28.71
C ALA A 666 -20.21 -34.47 28.43
N LEU A 667 -19.53 -34.07 27.35
CA LEU A 667 -19.46 -32.68 26.93
C LEU A 667 -20.78 -32.15 26.37
N GLU A 668 -21.56 -32.97 25.68
CA GLU A 668 -22.90 -32.58 25.21
C GLU A 668 -23.81 -32.22 26.39
N GLU A 669 -23.85 -33.07 27.43
CA GLU A 669 -24.61 -32.80 28.66
C GLU A 669 -24.10 -31.53 29.37
N ALA A 670 -22.78 -31.39 29.55
CA ALA A 670 -22.19 -30.22 30.20
C ALA A 670 -22.39 -28.91 29.40
N ALA A 671 -22.41 -28.98 28.07
CA ALA A 671 -22.63 -27.84 27.20
C ALA A 671 -24.07 -27.33 27.28
N GLU A 672 -25.05 -28.22 27.43
CA GLU A 672 -26.44 -27.86 27.70
C GLU A 672 -26.57 -27.16 29.05
N ASP A 673 -25.98 -27.72 30.11
CA ASP A 673 -25.93 -27.11 31.46
C ASP A 673 -25.37 -25.68 31.42
N CYS A 674 -24.30 -25.47 30.66
CA CYS A 674 -23.58 -24.19 30.58
C CYS A 674 -24.14 -23.23 29.52
N ARG A 675 -25.16 -23.62 28.75
CA ARG A 675 -25.67 -22.88 27.58
C ARG A 675 -24.56 -22.50 26.59
N ALA A 676 -23.63 -23.43 26.38
CA ALA A 676 -22.45 -23.19 25.55
C ALA A 676 -22.76 -23.19 24.05
N THR A 677 -21.97 -22.46 23.28
CA THR A 677 -22.13 -22.33 21.82
C THR A 677 -21.36 -23.42 21.09
N ARG A 678 -22.06 -24.31 20.36
CA ARG A 678 -21.41 -25.34 19.55
C ARG A 678 -20.69 -24.73 18.34
N LEU A 679 -19.41 -25.02 18.20
CA LEU A 679 -18.57 -24.63 17.05
C LEU A 679 -18.70 -25.67 15.93
N LYS A 680 -18.55 -25.23 14.68
CA LYS A 680 -18.83 -26.08 13.50
C LYS A 680 -17.63 -26.91 13.01
N GLY A 681 -16.40 -26.51 13.36
CA GLY A 681 -15.18 -27.13 12.85
C GLY A 681 -15.02 -27.02 11.33
N ARG A 682 -13.84 -27.40 10.83
CA ARG A 682 -13.51 -27.54 9.40
C ARG A 682 -12.17 -28.25 9.26
N GLU A 683 -11.82 -28.66 8.04
CA GLU A 683 -10.44 -29.05 7.73
C GLU A 683 -9.51 -27.84 7.68
N ALA A 684 -8.30 -28.01 8.22
CA ALA A 684 -7.18 -27.12 7.99
C ALA A 684 -6.70 -27.26 6.55
N THR A 685 -6.46 -26.11 5.91
CA THR A 685 -5.85 -26.09 4.59
C THR A 685 -4.36 -26.41 4.69
N ARG A 686 -3.77 -26.88 3.59
CA ARG A 686 -2.32 -27.14 3.54
C ARG A 686 -1.51 -25.89 3.91
N SER A 687 -1.90 -24.70 3.44
CA SER A 687 -1.22 -23.44 3.78
C SER A 687 -1.26 -23.12 5.27
N GLU A 688 -2.33 -23.50 5.97
CA GLU A 688 -2.40 -23.32 7.43
C GLU A 688 -1.47 -24.30 8.15
N LEU A 689 -1.42 -25.56 7.71
CA LEU A 689 -0.48 -26.55 8.26
C LEU A 689 0.98 -26.15 8.06
N LEU A 690 1.31 -25.53 6.92
CA LEU A 690 2.65 -25.05 6.56
C LEU A 690 3.19 -23.93 7.48
N ARG A 691 2.35 -23.37 8.36
CA ARG A 691 2.79 -22.36 9.34
C ARG A 691 3.68 -22.94 10.43
N CYS A 692 3.49 -24.22 10.74
CA CYS A 692 4.26 -24.93 11.76
C CYS A 692 5.02 -26.13 11.17
N HIS A 693 4.49 -26.74 10.12
CA HIS A 693 5.06 -27.97 9.56
C HIS A 693 5.77 -27.74 8.24
N ALA A 694 6.91 -28.42 8.06
CA ALA A 694 7.65 -28.41 6.83
C ALA A 694 6.86 -29.10 5.71
N ALA A 695 6.94 -28.57 4.49
CA ALA A 695 6.19 -29.08 3.35
C ALA A 695 6.42 -30.57 3.09
N HIS A 696 7.68 -31.02 3.23
CA HIS A 696 8.07 -32.41 3.05
C HIS A 696 7.46 -33.35 4.10
N TYR A 697 7.22 -32.87 5.32
CA TYR A 697 6.54 -33.67 6.35
C TYR A 697 5.05 -33.82 6.05
N LEU A 698 4.39 -32.77 5.56
CA LEU A 698 3.00 -32.88 5.10
C LEU A 698 2.85 -33.86 3.94
N ASP A 699 3.81 -33.87 3.00
CA ASP A 699 3.83 -34.85 1.90
C ASP A 699 4.09 -36.27 2.41
N LEU A 700 4.96 -36.43 3.40
CA LEU A 700 5.24 -37.71 4.03
C LEU A 700 3.98 -38.28 4.72
N VAL A 701 3.26 -37.47 5.51
CA VAL A 701 2.01 -37.91 6.15
C VAL A 701 0.99 -38.33 5.11
N HIS A 702 0.84 -37.54 4.03
CA HIS A 702 -0.06 -37.87 2.93
C HIS A 702 0.33 -39.21 2.28
N ILE A 703 1.60 -39.41 1.95
CA ILE A 703 2.09 -40.65 1.34
C ILE A 703 1.87 -41.85 2.27
N ASP A 704 2.17 -41.74 3.56
CA ASP A 704 2.01 -42.83 4.52
C ASP A 704 0.54 -43.25 4.62
N VAL A 705 -0.37 -42.29 4.76
CA VAL A 705 -1.81 -42.55 4.86
C VAL A 705 -2.39 -43.11 3.56
N GLU A 706 -2.06 -42.53 2.40
CA GLU A 706 -2.49 -43.03 1.08
C GLU A 706 -1.93 -44.42 0.77
N SER A 707 -0.73 -44.73 1.27
CA SER A 707 -0.13 -46.06 1.13
C SER A 707 -0.67 -47.09 2.13
N LEU A 708 -1.66 -46.70 2.96
CA LEU A 708 -2.26 -47.53 4.01
C LEU A 708 -1.22 -48.07 5.00
N ALA A 709 -0.24 -47.26 5.37
CA ALA A 709 0.72 -47.62 6.41
C ALA A 709 0.01 -47.75 7.77
N ASP A 710 0.44 -48.70 8.60
CA ASP A 710 -0.11 -48.88 9.96
C ASP A 710 0.39 -47.80 10.94
N ARG A 711 1.55 -47.19 10.67
CA ARG A 711 2.16 -46.09 11.45
C ARG A 711 2.86 -45.09 10.54
N LEU A 712 3.00 -43.85 10.99
CA LEU A 712 3.84 -42.87 10.31
C LEU A 712 5.30 -43.33 10.31
N ARG A 713 6.00 -43.18 9.18
CA ARG A 713 7.42 -43.55 9.07
C ARG A 713 8.35 -42.70 9.94
N THR A 714 7.82 -41.62 10.51
CA THR A 714 8.55 -40.71 11.39
C THR A 714 8.60 -41.20 12.85
N GLY A 715 7.86 -42.25 13.22
CA GLY A 715 7.93 -42.79 14.58
C GLY A 715 6.86 -43.80 14.93
N ASP A 716 6.26 -43.57 16.10
CA ASP A 716 5.38 -44.48 16.83
C ASP A 716 3.89 -44.15 16.66
N THR A 717 3.52 -43.11 15.91
CA THR A 717 2.11 -42.72 15.72
C THR A 717 1.38 -43.68 14.77
N ALA A 718 0.41 -44.44 15.28
CA ALA A 718 -0.48 -45.28 14.49
C ALA A 718 -1.38 -44.45 13.56
N VAL A 719 -1.62 -44.92 12.34
CA VAL A 719 -2.49 -44.27 11.36
C VAL A 719 -3.32 -45.30 10.59
N CYS A 720 -4.41 -44.81 10.02
CA CYS A 720 -5.33 -45.48 9.12
C CYS A 720 -5.69 -44.54 7.95
N GLY A 721 -6.39 -45.04 6.93
CA GLY A 721 -6.75 -44.27 5.72
C GLY A 721 -7.48 -42.93 5.95
N GLU A 722 -8.11 -42.73 7.10
CA GLU A 722 -8.81 -41.48 7.44
C GLU A 722 -7.94 -40.50 8.24
N SER A 723 -6.76 -40.90 8.68
CA SER A 723 -5.99 -40.19 9.71
C SER A 723 -5.53 -38.81 9.28
N GLU A 724 -5.07 -38.66 8.03
CA GLU A 724 -4.67 -37.34 7.53
C GLU A 724 -5.88 -36.38 7.49
N ARG A 725 -7.03 -36.86 7.01
CA ARG A 725 -8.27 -36.08 6.92
C ARG A 725 -8.76 -35.68 8.31
N VAL A 726 -8.74 -36.60 9.27
CA VAL A 726 -9.14 -36.35 10.65
C VAL A 726 -8.18 -35.39 11.34
N ALA A 727 -6.87 -35.53 11.17
CA ALA A 727 -5.88 -34.60 11.74
C ALA A 727 -5.99 -33.18 11.14
N LYS A 728 -6.34 -33.07 9.85
CA LYS A 728 -6.71 -31.78 9.22
C LYS A 728 -7.97 -31.22 9.85
N TRP A 729 -9.00 -32.04 10.08
CA TRP A 729 -10.25 -31.64 10.73
C TRP A 729 -10.02 -31.16 12.17
N ALA A 730 -9.21 -31.88 12.94
CA ALA A 730 -8.80 -31.51 14.30
C ALA A 730 -8.10 -30.14 14.30
N SER A 731 -7.08 -29.98 13.45
CA SER A 731 -6.36 -28.71 13.30
C SER A 731 -7.31 -27.57 12.92
N GLY A 732 -8.16 -27.76 11.91
CA GLY A 732 -9.05 -26.70 11.46
C GLY A 732 -10.17 -26.36 12.46
N ALA A 733 -10.60 -27.32 13.28
CA ALA A 733 -11.49 -27.06 14.42
C ALA A 733 -10.78 -26.25 15.52
N ALA A 734 -9.51 -26.53 15.78
CA ALA A 734 -8.68 -25.76 16.71
C ALA A 734 -8.52 -24.31 16.23
N LEU A 735 -8.27 -24.10 14.94
CA LEU A 735 -8.23 -22.78 14.30
C LEU A 735 -9.59 -22.06 14.36
N GLU A 736 -10.70 -22.80 14.19
CA GLU A 736 -12.06 -22.25 14.35
C GLU A 736 -12.34 -21.83 15.79
N GLY A 737 -11.78 -22.52 16.79
CA GLY A 737 -11.82 -22.12 18.21
C GLY A 737 -11.13 -20.77 18.45
N VAL A 738 -9.93 -20.59 17.88
CA VAL A 738 -9.23 -19.29 17.89
C VAL A 738 -10.05 -18.22 17.21
N ALA A 739 -10.56 -18.50 16.01
CA ALA A 739 -11.41 -17.55 15.30
C ALA A 739 -12.66 -17.18 16.12
N ALA A 740 -13.31 -18.14 16.77
CA ALA A 740 -14.50 -17.87 17.57
C ALA A 740 -14.23 -16.94 18.76
N VAL A 741 -13.07 -17.11 19.41
CA VAL A 741 -12.64 -16.24 20.52
C VAL A 741 -12.19 -14.87 20.03
N MET A 742 -11.41 -14.82 18.95
CA MET A 742 -10.87 -13.56 18.42
C MET A 742 -11.96 -12.69 17.75
N ASP A 743 -12.92 -13.31 17.06
CA ASP A 743 -14.11 -12.64 16.50
C ASP A 743 -15.12 -12.17 17.58
N GLY A 744 -14.91 -12.55 18.85
CA GLY A 744 -15.82 -12.27 19.95
C GLY A 744 -17.15 -13.03 19.91
N ARG A 745 -17.25 -14.11 19.13
CA ARG A 745 -18.44 -15.00 19.09
C ARG A 745 -18.62 -15.73 20.42
N VAL A 746 -17.50 -16.14 21.00
CA VAL A 746 -17.40 -16.69 22.35
C VAL A 746 -16.23 -16.00 23.03
N LYS A 747 -16.21 -15.96 24.35
CA LYS A 747 -15.08 -15.40 25.10
C LYS A 747 -13.95 -16.41 25.25
N ARG A 748 -14.34 -17.67 25.42
CA ARG A 748 -13.44 -18.80 25.64
C ARG A 748 -13.96 -20.01 24.88
N ALA A 749 -13.11 -20.94 24.53
CA ALA A 749 -13.53 -22.15 23.84
C ALA A 749 -12.77 -23.39 24.32
N PHE A 750 -13.45 -24.53 24.36
CA PHE A 750 -12.83 -25.85 24.48
C PHE A 750 -13.05 -26.65 23.19
N VAL A 751 -11.95 -27.04 22.54
CA VAL A 751 -11.95 -27.77 21.28
C VAL A 751 -11.55 -29.21 21.54
N ALA A 752 -12.55 -30.09 21.72
CA ALA A 752 -12.30 -31.52 21.90
C ALA A 752 -12.08 -32.17 20.52
N VAL A 753 -10.83 -32.57 20.26
CA VAL A 753 -10.40 -33.19 18.99
C VAL A 753 -9.50 -34.39 19.26
N ARG A 754 -9.32 -35.24 18.25
CA ARG A 754 -8.28 -36.27 18.19
C ARG A 754 -7.89 -36.52 16.74
N PRO A 755 -6.68 -37.06 16.44
CA PRO A 755 -5.58 -37.35 17.36
C PRO A 755 -5.01 -36.08 18.05
N PRO A 756 -4.18 -36.21 19.12
CA PRO A 756 -3.53 -35.07 19.77
C PRO A 756 -2.45 -34.44 18.87
N GLY A 757 -1.83 -33.35 19.33
CA GLY A 757 -0.90 -32.55 18.52
C GLY A 757 0.42 -32.10 19.17
N HIS A 758 0.51 -31.92 20.49
CA HIS A 758 1.63 -31.18 21.12
C HIS A 758 3.05 -31.80 20.96
N HIS A 759 3.18 -33.07 20.57
CA HIS A 759 4.46 -33.71 20.28
C HIS A 759 4.93 -33.54 18.82
N ALA A 760 4.06 -33.12 17.91
CA ALA A 760 4.44 -32.95 16.51
C ALA A 760 5.38 -31.74 16.36
N THR A 761 6.56 -31.98 15.82
CA THR A 761 7.57 -30.96 15.48
C THR A 761 7.34 -30.44 14.06
N ALA A 762 8.23 -29.57 13.56
CA ALA A 762 8.13 -29.09 12.18
C ALA A 762 8.15 -30.22 11.14
N ASP A 763 8.93 -31.28 11.35
CA ASP A 763 9.18 -32.32 10.35
C ASP A 763 8.88 -33.76 10.80
N ARG A 764 8.29 -33.95 11.99
CA ARG A 764 8.05 -35.26 12.57
C ARG A 764 6.80 -35.33 13.45
N GLY A 765 6.03 -36.41 13.28
CA GLY A 765 4.95 -36.83 14.17
C GLY A 765 5.43 -37.95 15.09
N MET A 766 4.98 -37.94 16.34
CA MET A 766 5.31 -38.93 17.37
C MET A 766 4.33 -38.82 18.55
N GLY A 767 4.30 -39.80 19.45
CA GLY A 767 3.47 -39.74 20.66
C GLY A 767 1.99 -39.54 20.32
N PHE A 768 1.49 -40.31 19.36
CA PHE A 768 0.15 -40.20 18.77
C PHE A 768 -0.11 -38.93 17.93
N CYS A 769 0.78 -37.94 17.96
CA CYS A 769 0.56 -36.65 17.32
C CYS A 769 0.92 -36.67 15.83
N ILE A 770 0.03 -36.12 15.00
CA ILE A 770 0.25 -35.96 13.55
C ILE A 770 0.56 -34.49 13.22
N TYR A 771 -0.27 -33.54 13.64
CA TYR A 771 -0.06 -32.10 13.44
C TYR A 771 -0.18 -31.36 14.77
N ASN A 772 0.62 -30.31 14.96
CA ASN A 772 0.66 -29.55 16.20
C ASN A 772 -0.46 -28.50 16.27
N HIS A 773 -1.61 -28.92 16.81
CA HIS A 773 -2.83 -28.11 16.84
C HIS A 773 -2.63 -26.79 17.62
N VAL A 774 -2.02 -26.83 18.81
CA VAL A 774 -1.82 -25.64 19.63
C VAL A 774 -0.82 -24.64 19.01
N ALA A 775 0.23 -25.14 18.34
CA ALA A 775 1.17 -24.28 17.63
C ALA A 775 0.51 -23.63 16.41
N LEU A 776 -0.29 -24.40 15.66
CA LEU A 776 -1.09 -23.88 14.56
C LEU A 776 -2.08 -22.82 15.03
N MET A 777 -2.70 -23.00 16.21
CA MET A 777 -3.55 -21.99 16.85
C MET A 777 -2.78 -20.71 17.15
N ALA A 778 -1.56 -20.80 17.71
CA ALA A 778 -0.72 -19.63 18.00
C ALA A 778 -0.33 -18.87 16.72
N ARG A 779 0.16 -19.58 15.69
CA ARG A 779 0.48 -18.95 14.39
C ARG A 779 -0.75 -18.39 13.70
N HIS A 780 -1.90 -19.05 13.80
CA HIS A 780 -3.15 -18.52 13.27
C HIS A 780 -3.60 -17.25 14.00
N ALA A 781 -3.47 -17.18 15.32
CA ALA A 781 -3.74 -15.96 16.09
C ALA A 781 -2.82 -14.80 15.68
N GLN A 782 -1.52 -15.08 15.48
CA GLN A 782 -0.54 -14.09 15.03
C GLN A 782 -0.80 -13.62 13.58
N GLU A 783 -0.98 -14.55 12.63
CA GLU A 783 -1.07 -14.22 11.20
C GLU A 783 -2.45 -13.75 10.73
N VAL A 784 -3.53 -14.18 11.38
CA VAL A 784 -4.91 -13.88 10.95
C VAL A 784 -5.53 -12.75 11.79
N PHE A 785 -5.19 -12.69 13.08
CA PHE A 785 -5.78 -11.76 14.04
C PHE A 785 -4.77 -10.77 14.63
N GLY A 786 -3.51 -10.81 14.19
CA GLY A 786 -2.47 -9.86 14.61
C GLY A 786 -2.14 -9.91 16.10
N VAL A 787 -2.36 -11.05 16.78
CA VAL A 787 -2.04 -11.18 18.22
C VAL A 787 -0.53 -11.18 18.40
N PRO A 788 0.09 -10.15 18.97
CA PRO A 788 1.55 -10.03 18.96
C PRO A 788 2.23 -11.03 19.90
N ARG A 789 1.57 -11.42 21.00
CA ARG A 789 2.13 -12.33 22.00
C ARG A 789 1.11 -13.37 22.44
N VAL A 790 1.48 -14.65 22.35
CA VAL A 790 0.63 -15.78 22.72
C VAL A 790 1.27 -16.55 23.87
N LEU A 791 0.49 -16.86 24.90
CA LEU A 791 0.89 -17.81 25.94
C LEU A 791 0.31 -19.18 25.62
N ILE A 792 1.12 -20.22 25.63
CA ILE A 792 0.70 -21.62 25.60
C ILE A 792 0.97 -22.21 26.99
N VAL A 793 -0.08 -22.75 27.62
CA VAL A 793 -0.02 -23.48 28.90
C VAL A 793 -0.26 -24.95 28.62
N ASP A 794 0.72 -25.78 28.94
CA ASP A 794 0.69 -27.22 28.75
C ASP A 794 0.78 -27.92 30.11
N TRP A 795 -0.22 -28.72 30.44
CA TRP A 795 -0.27 -29.50 31.68
C TRP A 795 -0.48 -30.99 31.42
N ASP A 796 -0.25 -31.42 30.18
CA ASP A 796 -0.20 -32.83 29.83
C ASP A 796 0.89 -33.55 30.63
N VAL A 797 0.69 -34.84 30.94
CA VAL A 797 1.69 -35.58 31.73
C VAL A 797 3.00 -35.76 30.96
N HIS A 798 2.94 -35.78 29.63
CA HIS A 798 4.10 -35.85 28.77
C HIS A 798 4.51 -34.45 28.33
N HIS A 799 5.82 -34.19 28.28
CA HIS A 799 6.32 -32.90 27.81
C HIS A 799 5.95 -32.68 26.33
N GLY A 800 5.28 -31.56 26.03
CA GLY A 800 4.93 -31.11 24.66
C GLY A 800 6.14 -30.61 23.86
N ASN A 801 7.13 -31.49 23.69
CA ASN A 801 8.41 -31.22 23.04
C ASN A 801 8.27 -30.66 21.61
N GLY A 802 7.22 -31.05 20.87
CA GLY A 802 6.95 -30.53 19.53
C GLY A 802 6.57 -29.05 19.56
N THR A 803 5.73 -28.66 20.52
CA THR A 803 5.35 -27.26 20.74
C THR A 803 6.55 -26.44 21.20
N GLN A 804 7.36 -26.98 22.13
CA GLN A 804 8.58 -26.31 22.55
C GLN A 804 9.54 -26.08 21.38
N ASP A 805 9.84 -27.12 20.58
CA ASP A 805 10.76 -27.05 19.44
C ASP A 805 10.36 -25.95 18.45
N LEU A 806 9.07 -25.87 18.10
CA LEU A 806 8.55 -24.88 17.15
C LEU A 806 8.71 -23.42 17.61
N PHE A 807 8.77 -23.17 18.91
CA PHE A 807 8.82 -21.83 19.50
C PHE A 807 10.08 -21.56 20.34
N PHE A 808 11.03 -22.49 20.42
CA PHE A 808 12.17 -22.38 21.34
C PHE A 808 13.01 -21.11 21.12
N ALA A 809 13.09 -20.64 19.87
CA ALA A 809 13.79 -19.42 19.51
C ALA A 809 12.89 -18.17 19.31
N ASP A 810 11.58 -18.32 19.55
CA ASP A 810 10.56 -17.31 19.25
C ASP A 810 10.30 -16.39 20.45
N PRO A 811 10.51 -15.05 20.32
CA PRO A 811 10.25 -14.10 21.41
C PRO A 811 8.76 -13.79 21.62
N ASP A 812 7.89 -14.14 20.67
CA ASP A 812 6.50 -13.73 20.60
C ASP A 812 5.53 -14.84 21.07
N VAL A 813 6.04 -16.04 21.35
CA VAL A 813 5.28 -17.14 21.95
C VAL A 813 5.95 -17.59 23.24
N PHE A 814 5.20 -17.59 24.34
CA PHE A 814 5.67 -18.11 25.62
C PHE A 814 5.11 -19.52 25.84
N TYR A 815 5.98 -20.51 25.98
CA TYR A 815 5.60 -21.89 26.26
C TYR A 815 5.86 -22.22 27.73
N PHE A 816 4.83 -22.67 28.43
CA PHE A 816 4.92 -23.15 29.80
C PHE A 816 4.44 -24.60 29.85
N SER A 817 5.23 -25.48 30.48
CA SER A 817 4.88 -26.89 30.65
C SER A 817 5.07 -27.35 32.09
N THR A 818 4.09 -28.06 32.61
CA THR A 818 4.24 -28.99 33.75
C THR A 818 4.05 -30.40 33.23
N HIS A 819 5.01 -31.29 33.46
CA HIS A 819 4.98 -32.68 32.98
C HIS A 819 5.72 -33.59 33.96
N GLU A 820 5.51 -34.90 33.88
CA GLU A 820 6.26 -35.86 34.70
C GLU A 820 7.70 -36.02 34.20
N ASP A 821 8.65 -35.95 35.13
CA ASP A 821 10.07 -36.12 34.84
C ASP A 821 10.42 -37.59 34.57
N GLY A 822 11.30 -37.82 33.61
CA GLY A 822 11.86 -39.14 33.32
C GLY A 822 10.96 -40.11 32.56
N ILE A 823 9.83 -39.64 32.00
CA ILE A 823 9.00 -40.42 31.07
C ILE A 823 9.07 -39.85 29.65
N PHE A 824 8.42 -40.52 28.68
CA PHE A 824 8.37 -40.06 27.29
C PHE A 824 7.97 -38.57 27.23
N PRO A 825 8.57 -37.74 26.37
CA PRO A 825 9.62 -38.02 25.38
C PRO A 825 11.07 -37.86 25.92
N PHE A 826 11.27 -37.85 27.24
CA PHE A 826 12.58 -37.67 27.91
C PHE A 826 13.24 -36.31 27.59
N THR A 827 12.45 -35.24 27.54
CA THR A 827 12.87 -33.84 27.33
C THR A 827 12.11 -32.91 28.26
N GLY A 828 12.42 -31.61 28.28
CA GLY A 828 11.70 -30.64 29.10
C GLY A 828 12.40 -30.32 30.41
N ALA A 829 13.73 -30.40 30.42
CA ALA A 829 14.51 -30.07 31.61
C ALA A 829 14.26 -28.61 32.04
N GLU A 830 14.38 -28.36 33.34
CA GLU A 830 14.09 -27.04 33.93
C GLU A 830 15.01 -25.91 33.39
N ASP A 831 16.21 -26.25 32.91
CA ASP A 831 17.18 -25.31 32.35
C ASP A 831 16.97 -25.00 30.86
N GLU A 832 16.02 -25.67 30.19
CA GLU A 832 15.60 -25.39 28.81
C GLU A 832 14.70 -24.13 28.75
N THR A 833 15.33 -22.95 28.78
CA THR A 833 14.61 -21.66 28.90
C THR A 833 14.39 -20.89 27.59
N GLY A 834 14.62 -21.53 26.44
CA GLY A 834 14.56 -20.91 25.10
C GLY A 834 15.94 -20.47 24.58
N ALA A 835 16.01 -20.09 23.30
CA ALA A 835 17.25 -19.77 22.60
C ALA A 835 17.16 -18.45 21.81
N GLY A 836 18.31 -17.84 21.53
CA GLY A 836 18.39 -16.66 20.68
C GLY A 836 17.50 -15.51 21.18
N LYS A 837 16.52 -15.10 20.37
CA LYS A 837 15.56 -14.05 20.75
C LYS A 837 14.48 -14.55 21.72
N GLY A 838 14.18 -15.85 21.70
CA GLY A 838 13.25 -16.51 22.64
C GLY A 838 13.88 -16.90 23.98
N ALA A 839 15.11 -16.46 24.28
CA ALA A 839 15.69 -16.72 25.60
C ALA A 839 14.79 -16.12 26.71
N GLY A 840 14.29 -16.98 27.60
CA GLY A 840 13.34 -16.65 28.66
C GLY A 840 11.86 -16.74 28.28
N THR A 841 11.51 -17.26 27.10
CA THR A 841 10.11 -17.52 26.69
C THR A 841 9.68 -18.98 26.82
N THR A 842 10.56 -19.88 27.30
CA THR A 842 10.21 -21.24 27.69
C THR A 842 10.34 -21.41 29.20
N LEU A 843 9.35 -22.03 29.84
CA LEU A 843 9.34 -22.32 31.27
C LEU A 843 8.84 -23.74 31.53
N ASN A 844 9.78 -24.66 31.70
CA ASN A 844 9.49 -26.04 32.07
C ASN A 844 9.52 -26.24 33.58
N VAL A 845 8.59 -27.05 34.06
CA VAL A 845 8.48 -27.47 35.46
C VAL A 845 8.33 -29.00 35.48
N PRO A 846 9.43 -29.76 35.37
CA PRO A 846 9.39 -31.21 35.50
C PRO A 846 8.98 -31.59 36.92
N LEU A 847 8.03 -32.51 37.05
CA LEU A 847 7.43 -32.94 38.31
C LEU A 847 7.76 -34.40 38.58
N PRO A 848 8.06 -34.78 39.85
CA PRO A 848 8.28 -36.18 40.18
C PRO A 848 6.97 -36.97 40.05
N MET A 849 7.10 -38.25 39.69
CA MET A 849 6.02 -39.22 39.78
C MET A 849 5.30 -39.11 41.13
N GLY A 850 3.96 -39.07 41.10
CA GLY A 850 3.12 -38.93 42.29
C GLY A 850 2.73 -37.49 42.64
N ALA A 851 3.27 -36.46 41.97
CA ALA A 851 2.82 -35.08 42.16
C ALA A 851 1.34 -34.90 41.77
N GLY A 852 0.62 -34.05 42.51
CA GLY A 852 -0.82 -33.82 42.34
C GLY A 852 -1.14 -32.39 41.90
N GLY A 853 -2.43 -32.03 41.93
CA GLY A 853 -2.88 -30.71 41.50
C GLY A 853 -2.25 -29.54 42.27
N ARG A 854 -1.86 -29.75 43.54
CA ARG A 854 -1.21 -28.71 44.35
C ARG A 854 0.13 -28.27 43.78
N GLU A 855 0.96 -29.22 43.36
CA GLU A 855 2.28 -28.95 42.79
C GLU A 855 2.15 -28.24 41.43
N VAL A 856 1.22 -28.70 40.59
CA VAL A 856 0.93 -28.08 39.28
C VAL A 856 0.39 -26.65 39.45
N LEU A 857 -0.57 -26.46 40.36
CA LEU A 857 -1.13 -25.14 40.65
C LEU A 857 -0.07 -24.19 41.21
N ALA A 858 0.81 -24.69 42.10
CA ALA A 858 1.93 -23.92 42.62
C ALA A 858 2.91 -23.50 41.50
N ALA A 859 3.12 -24.33 40.48
CA ALA A 859 3.94 -23.96 39.32
C ALA A 859 3.30 -22.79 38.53
N ILE A 860 1.99 -22.83 38.31
CA ILE A 860 1.26 -21.74 37.65
C ILE A 860 1.34 -20.46 38.50
N GLU A 861 0.98 -20.53 39.77
CA GLU A 861 0.85 -19.34 40.63
C GLU A 861 2.20 -18.71 40.99
N ASN A 862 3.23 -19.52 41.25
CA ASN A 862 4.51 -19.03 41.73
C ASN A 862 5.55 -18.81 40.62
N ARG A 863 5.38 -19.42 39.44
CA ARG A 863 6.35 -19.30 38.33
C ARG A 863 5.74 -18.65 37.10
N LEU A 864 4.61 -19.17 36.60
CA LEU A 864 4.00 -18.65 35.37
C LEU A 864 3.42 -17.24 35.55
N VAL A 865 2.65 -17.00 36.62
CA VAL A 865 2.03 -15.68 36.86
C VAL A 865 3.08 -14.56 36.91
N PRO A 866 4.21 -14.68 37.66
CA PRO A 866 5.30 -13.69 37.61
C PRO A 866 5.91 -13.49 36.21
N ALA A 867 6.10 -14.56 35.43
CA ALA A 867 6.61 -14.44 34.06
C ALA A 867 5.67 -13.62 33.17
N MET A 868 4.35 -13.78 33.36
CA MET A 868 3.33 -13.08 32.59
C MET A 868 3.25 -11.58 32.87
N GLU A 869 3.74 -11.09 34.01
CA GLU A 869 3.85 -9.64 34.25
C GLU A 869 4.81 -8.95 33.28
N LYS A 870 5.85 -9.68 32.85
CA LYS A 870 6.82 -9.25 31.86
C LYS A 870 6.32 -9.53 30.44
N PHE A 871 5.83 -10.74 30.19
CA PHE A 871 5.45 -11.17 28.84
C PHE A 871 4.13 -10.55 28.35
N ARG A 872 3.08 -10.46 29.20
CA ARG A 872 1.77 -9.84 28.89
C ARG A 872 1.15 -10.34 27.57
N PRO A 873 0.61 -11.58 27.55
CA PRO A 873 0.04 -12.19 26.36
C PRO A 873 -1.29 -11.52 25.95
N GLY A 874 -1.57 -11.50 24.65
CA GLY A 874 -2.85 -11.05 24.07
C GLY A 874 -3.85 -12.18 23.81
N LEU A 875 -3.41 -13.44 23.90
CA LEU A 875 -4.22 -14.66 23.85
C LEU A 875 -3.55 -15.74 24.70
N VAL A 876 -4.36 -16.53 25.41
CA VAL A 876 -3.89 -17.71 26.15
C VAL A 876 -4.46 -18.97 25.49
N LEU A 877 -3.58 -19.91 25.16
CA LEU A 877 -3.91 -21.22 24.65
C LEU A 877 -3.59 -22.27 25.70
N ILE A 878 -4.40 -23.33 25.77
CA ILE A 878 -4.18 -24.44 26.69
C ILE A 878 -4.05 -25.72 25.86
N SER A 879 -2.91 -26.41 26.00
CA SER A 879 -2.75 -27.81 25.63
C SER A 879 -3.28 -28.65 26.79
N ALA A 880 -4.53 -29.10 26.65
CA ALA A 880 -5.27 -29.74 27.74
C ALA A 880 -5.13 -31.26 27.67
N GLY A 881 -4.02 -31.75 28.22
CA GLY A 881 -3.83 -33.16 28.52
C GLY A 881 -4.50 -33.54 29.84
N PHE A 882 -5.31 -34.60 29.82
CA PHE A 882 -6.00 -35.14 31.01
C PHE A 882 -5.40 -36.46 31.49
N ASP A 883 -4.27 -36.87 30.94
CA ASP A 883 -3.48 -38.04 31.33
C ASP A 883 -2.58 -37.80 32.56
N ALA A 884 -2.54 -36.56 33.07
CA ALA A 884 -2.01 -36.28 34.42
C ALA A 884 -2.93 -36.78 35.56
N LEU A 885 -4.11 -37.33 35.21
CA LEU A 885 -5.08 -37.87 36.16
C LEU A 885 -4.53 -39.14 36.85
N SER A 886 -4.81 -39.28 38.15
CA SER A 886 -4.33 -40.38 38.99
C SER A 886 -4.58 -41.82 38.50
N LEU A 887 -5.58 -42.02 37.64
CA LEU A 887 -6.02 -43.31 37.09
C LEU A 887 -5.65 -43.50 35.61
N ASP A 888 -4.98 -42.53 34.99
CA ASP A 888 -4.57 -42.66 33.59
C ASP A 888 -3.46 -43.72 33.43
N PRO A 889 -3.49 -44.55 32.38
CA PRO A 889 -2.49 -45.60 32.19
C PRO A 889 -1.11 -45.10 31.76
N LEU A 890 -0.94 -43.85 31.30
CA LEU A 890 0.30 -43.39 30.66
C LEU A 890 1.18 -42.49 31.53
N GLY A 891 0.75 -42.14 32.74
CA GLY A 891 1.49 -41.24 33.64
C GLY A 891 1.41 -41.63 35.11
N GLY A 892 2.32 -41.10 35.91
CA GLY A 892 2.42 -41.31 37.35
C GLY A 892 1.88 -40.17 38.21
N LEU A 893 1.52 -39.03 37.62
CA LEU A 893 0.88 -37.91 38.31
C LEU A 893 -0.47 -38.30 38.94
N LYS A 894 -0.93 -37.50 39.90
CA LYS A 894 -2.04 -37.82 40.79
C LYS A 894 -3.11 -36.73 40.83
N LEU A 895 -3.35 -36.05 39.71
CA LEU A 895 -4.41 -35.06 39.63
C LEU A 895 -5.79 -35.73 39.73
N VAL A 896 -6.77 -34.97 40.23
CA VAL A 896 -8.20 -35.31 40.22
C VAL A 896 -8.99 -34.30 39.38
N PRO A 897 -10.24 -34.58 38.98
CA PRO A 897 -11.00 -33.69 38.10
C PRO A 897 -11.12 -32.24 38.58
N GLU A 898 -11.27 -32.02 39.89
CA GLU A 898 -11.35 -30.66 40.45
C GLU A 898 -10.04 -29.88 40.30
N ASP A 899 -8.88 -30.56 40.30
CA ASP A 899 -7.59 -29.90 40.09
C ASP A 899 -7.57 -29.22 38.71
N PHE A 900 -8.06 -29.89 37.66
CA PHE A 900 -8.14 -29.29 36.33
C PHE A 900 -9.07 -28.07 36.30
N ALA A 901 -10.14 -28.05 37.10
CA ALA A 901 -10.99 -26.86 37.24
C ALA A 901 -10.21 -25.70 37.90
N GLU A 902 -9.42 -25.97 38.95
CA GLU A 902 -8.57 -24.98 39.61
C GLU A 902 -7.46 -24.43 38.69
N LEU A 903 -6.78 -25.31 37.95
CA LEU A 903 -5.78 -24.92 36.94
C LEU A 903 -6.41 -24.01 35.86
N THR A 904 -7.60 -24.38 35.39
CA THR A 904 -8.36 -23.58 34.43
C THR A 904 -8.68 -22.19 34.97
N ARG A 905 -9.17 -22.11 36.20
CA ARG A 905 -9.45 -20.82 36.87
C ARG A 905 -8.19 -19.98 36.99
N ALA A 906 -7.04 -20.58 37.31
CA ALA A 906 -5.76 -19.87 37.39
C ALA A 906 -5.33 -19.30 36.03
N VAL A 907 -5.43 -20.08 34.97
CA VAL A 907 -5.12 -19.61 33.60
C VAL A 907 -6.11 -18.54 33.13
N VAL A 908 -7.39 -18.69 33.43
CA VAL A 908 -8.42 -17.68 33.13
C VAL A 908 -8.12 -16.36 33.84
N ARG A 909 -7.63 -16.37 35.08
CA ARG A 909 -7.19 -15.14 35.78
C ARG A 909 -6.03 -14.45 35.05
N ILE A 910 -5.07 -15.20 34.52
CA ILE A 910 -3.98 -14.65 33.68
C ILE A 910 -4.57 -13.99 32.43
N ALA A 911 -5.47 -14.69 31.74
CA ALA A 911 -6.11 -14.18 30.54
C ALA A 911 -6.95 -12.93 30.82
N GLN A 912 -7.72 -12.89 31.92
CA GLN A 912 -8.50 -11.71 32.32
C GLN A 912 -7.62 -10.49 32.57
N ARG A 913 -6.40 -10.68 33.10
CA ARG A 913 -5.47 -9.58 33.38
C ARG A 913 -4.81 -9.02 32.13
N TRP A 914 -4.46 -9.85 31.14
CA TRP A 914 -3.61 -9.43 30.01
C TRP A 914 -4.17 -9.69 28.62
N ALA A 915 -4.99 -10.73 28.46
CA ALA A 915 -5.56 -11.17 27.17
C ALA A 915 -7.07 -10.89 27.07
N GLU A 916 -7.57 -9.89 27.80
CA GLU A 916 -9.00 -9.55 27.89
C GLU A 916 -9.92 -10.72 28.28
N GLY A 917 -9.40 -11.79 28.89
CA GLY A 917 -10.15 -13.01 29.23
C GLY A 917 -10.29 -14.03 28.10
N ARG A 918 -9.56 -13.87 26.99
CA ARG A 918 -9.56 -14.76 25.81
C ARG A 918 -8.74 -16.03 26.10
N VAL A 919 -9.40 -17.19 26.05
CA VAL A 919 -8.77 -18.50 26.27
C VAL A 919 -9.27 -19.50 25.23
N VAL A 920 -8.39 -20.25 24.58
CA VAL A 920 -8.78 -21.40 23.76
C VAL A 920 -8.03 -22.63 24.25
N SER A 921 -8.77 -23.65 24.65
CA SER A 921 -8.23 -24.93 25.08
C SER A 921 -8.46 -25.97 23.99
N VAL A 922 -7.45 -26.81 23.72
CA VAL A 922 -7.53 -27.93 22.78
C VAL A 922 -7.18 -29.23 23.50
N LEU A 923 -7.92 -30.29 23.23
CA LEU A 923 -7.71 -31.59 23.85
C LEU A 923 -6.40 -32.25 23.35
N GLU A 924 -5.60 -32.76 24.28
CA GLU A 924 -4.38 -33.53 24.04
C GLU A 924 -4.53 -34.96 24.67
N GLY A 925 -3.71 -35.31 25.68
CA GLY A 925 -3.73 -36.59 26.39
C GLY A 925 -4.98 -36.87 27.24
N GLY A 926 -5.08 -38.10 27.76
CA GLY A 926 -6.15 -38.58 28.66
C GLY A 926 -6.82 -39.85 28.16
N TYR A 927 -6.28 -41.00 28.51
CA TYR A 927 -6.51 -42.30 27.88
C TYR A 927 -7.39 -43.25 28.69
N ASP A 928 -7.70 -42.93 29.95
CA ASP A 928 -8.85 -43.54 30.65
C ASP A 928 -10.17 -42.85 30.22
N PRO A 929 -11.11 -43.53 29.54
CA PRO A 929 -12.31 -42.89 28.99
C PRO A 929 -13.19 -42.17 30.01
N ASN A 930 -13.34 -42.73 31.22
CA ASN A 930 -14.19 -42.16 32.26
C ASN A 930 -13.51 -40.99 32.96
N GLY A 931 -12.23 -41.15 33.29
CA GLY A 931 -11.38 -40.12 33.86
C GLY A 931 -11.26 -38.90 32.96
N LEU A 932 -11.01 -39.12 31.66
CA LEU A 932 -11.01 -38.07 30.63
C LEU A 932 -12.33 -37.28 30.65
N ALA A 933 -13.47 -37.97 30.61
CA ALA A 933 -14.77 -37.31 30.58
C ALA A 933 -15.01 -36.46 31.84
N LEU A 934 -14.69 -36.97 33.02
CA LEU A 934 -14.86 -36.23 34.28
C LEU A 934 -13.94 -35.00 34.34
N ALA A 935 -12.66 -35.16 34.01
CA ALA A 935 -11.68 -34.08 34.08
C ALA A 935 -11.94 -33.00 33.01
N ALA A 936 -12.27 -33.40 31.78
CA ALA A 936 -12.60 -32.48 30.71
C ALA A 936 -13.91 -31.70 30.97
N VAL A 937 -14.91 -32.33 31.59
CA VAL A 937 -16.14 -31.64 32.02
C VAL A 937 -15.85 -30.62 33.13
N ALA A 938 -15.00 -30.97 34.10
CA ALA A 938 -14.60 -30.04 35.16
C ALA A 938 -13.84 -28.82 34.58
N HIS A 939 -12.87 -29.06 33.68
CA HIS A 939 -12.18 -28.02 32.92
C HIS A 939 -13.16 -27.14 32.11
N PHE A 940 -14.08 -27.78 31.38
CA PHE A 940 -15.05 -27.09 30.54
C PHE A 940 -16.01 -26.19 31.35
N LYS A 941 -16.53 -26.69 32.48
CA LYS A 941 -17.38 -25.90 33.39
C LYS A 941 -16.61 -24.72 33.95
N ALA A 942 -15.35 -24.91 34.36
CA ALA A 942 -14.49 -23.83 34.85
C ALA A 942 -14.19 -22.75 33.80
N LEU A 943 -14.07 -23.10 32.51
CA LEU A 943 -13.97 -22.11 31.43
C LEU A 943 -15.22 -21.21 31.36
N GLY A 944 -16.39 -21.67 31.81
CA GLY A 944 -17.64 -20.91 31.88
C GLY A 944 -17.76 -19.95 33.06
N GLU A 945 -16.83 -20.00 34.01
CA GLU A 945 -16.91 -19.19 35.23
C GLU A 945 -16.26 -17.79 35.07
N GLY A 946 -16.79 -16.79 35.80
CA GLY A 946 -16.25 -15.42 35.84
C GLY A 946 -16.82 -14.48 34.79
#